data_AF-A0A241XK25-F1
#
_entry.id   AF-A0A241XK25-F1
#
_cell.length_a   1.000
_cell.length_b   1.000
_cell.length_c   1.000
_cell.angle_alpha   90.00
_cell.angle_beta   90.00
_cell.angle_gamma   90.00
#
_symmetry.space_group_name_H-M   'P 1'
#
loop_
_entity.id
_entity.type
_entity.pdbx_description
1 polymer ?
#
loop_
_entity_poly.entity_id
_entity_poly.type
_entity_poly.pdbx_seq_one_letter_code
_entity_poly.pdbx_strand_id
1 'polypeptide(L)'
;MSSRQLLEHRENTKIITLNELVQEFSEPERLRLQLTVKVKKKPLDIGSFAYLIRGKNKSVHDDRGTPLVIESFVESRRELIVRVLESFVGLRDKSVLANFFHTEYFIDWLNAEGYREIFSSSVDAQKAYRDYTAHLNQKISDKKLKPRTASSYQTRASSLIKLLYPDNSVHILAGAVRIVPDRGSATAGAAHVELYRDVCFAIAQQCSDFILNKKPYPLVVGVRDYEVVIFPSNRGASSPFKDAAPSYNSAERRIATAEEYFAAFERLGRKKPRNYNVARELRSSQASLDAANEDGRNWHRLNLASLAAKAYAILFFMITGATPAEFEQFSYEDALKVEKSPLKKELSAVKFRAGGKSTLYNIGRGSGLSLLKEYLKLRAWILDGARHERLFFAMPTSGQLRTCKSFGDLNVTSSLEKFYEFISGVFLDPTVPRLSTRKIRKHKSTEMHSARLSPSTVAASLNHTEAVNLSTYAEATPEQQQSEFSLFWDAIRHAAHVVRERSRKAVASSVAIAAGHCEDFNKPTSATDVGLIIEPNCRTQYGCLYCENYLCHGDEEDLHKILSLQYVVNAVRKSAPDAAHTEALFKELSIRIEFIVDALSERSSSVKQTVEKVKAKVFEYGELTKFWEVRLGRYEKMGIVF
;
A
#
# COMPACT_ATOMS: atom_id res chain seq x y z
N MET A 1 50.06 7.80 -30.54
CA MET A 1 50.98 6.89 -29.82
C MET A 1 50.38 6.59 -28.46
N SER A 2 49.79 5.41 -28.30
CA SER A 2 49.03 5.00 -27.11
C SER A 2 49.96 4.29 -26.14
N SER A 3 50.43 4.97 -25.09
CA SER A 3 50.94 4.25 -23.92
C SER A 3 49.74 3.49 -23.31
N ARG A 4 49.81 2.16 -23.27
CA ARG A 4 48.88 1.39 -22.44
C ARG A 4 49.20 1.78 -21.00
N GLN A 5 48.37 2.64 -20.40
CA GLN A 5 48.48 2.97 -18.99
C GLN A 5 48.33 1.67 -18.18
N LEU A 6 49.35 1.32 -17.41
CA LEU A 6 49.39 0.09 -16.63
C LEU A 6 48.46 0.27 -15.42
N LEU A 7 47.51 -0.66 -15.26
CA LEU A 7 46.62 -0.67 -14.10
C LEU A 7 47.24 -1.52 -12.99
N GLU A 8 47.41 -0.92 -11.82
CA GLU A 8 48.08 -1.52 -10.66
C GLU A 8 47.22 -1.44 -9.41
N HIS A 9 47.54 -2.25 -8.40
CA HIS A 9 46.92 -2.15 -7.08
C HIS A 9 47.80 -1.31 -6.16
N ARG A 10 47.19 -0.41 -5.37
CA ARG A 10 47.94 0.37 -4.37
C ARG A 10 48.55 -0.55 -3.32
N GLU A 11 49.82 -0.35 -3.06
CA GLU A 11 50.52 -0.97 -1.94
C GLU A 11 50.12 -0.30 -0.61
N ASN A 12 50.19 -1.04 0.50
CA ASN A 12 49.99 -0.51 1.87
C ASN A 12 48.64 0.15 2.17
N THR A 13 47.54 -0.32 1.56
CA THR A 13 46.20 0.17 1.93
C THR A 13 45.81 -0.24 3.36
N LYS A 14 45.24 0.69 4.14
CA LYS A 14 44.74 0.44 5.49
C LYS A 14 43.24 0.14 5.48
N ILE A 15 42.84 -0.95 6.14
CA ILE A 15 41.42 -1.29 6.33
C ILE A 15 40.93 -0.66 7.63
N ILE A 16 39.83 0.06 7.56
CA ILE A 16 39.14 0.69 8.70
C ILE A 16 37.70 0.20 8.78
N THR A 17 37.08 0.34 9.94
CA THR A 17 35.69 0.02 10.23
C THR A 17 34.86 1.27 10.47
N LEU A 18 33.53 1.14 10.53
CA LEU A 18 32.63 2.29 10.78
C LEU A 18 32.87 2.98 12.12
N ASN A 19 33.40 2.27 13.13
CA ASN A 19 33.70 2.84 14.44
C ASN A 19 34.97 3.70 14.44
N GLU A 20 35.84 3.52 13.44
CA GLU A 20 37.11 4.24 13.31
C GLU A 20 36.98 5.51 12.47
N LEU A 21 35.79 5.80 11.91
CA LEU A 21 35.53 6.97 11.07
C LEU A 21 35.73 8.31 11.76
N VAL A 22 35.76 8.33 13.09
CA VAL A 22 35.93 9.54 13.92
C VAL A 22 37.41 9.93 14.07
N GLN A 23 38.32 9.11 13.56
CA GLN A 23 39.77 9.38 13.60
C GLN A 23 40.18 10.30 12.44
N GLU A 24 41.21 11.11 12.66
CA GLU A 24 41.86 11.86 11.58
C GLU A 24 42.76 10.93 10.75
N PHE A 25 42.70 11.07 9.44
CA PHE A 25 43.49 10.26 8.50
C PHE A 25 44.36 11.18 7.63
N SER A 26 45.68 11.08 7.77
CA SER A 26 46.64 11.88 7.00
C SER A 26 46.77 11.43 5.53
N GLU A 27 46.55 10.14 5.25
CA GLU A 27 46.61 9.55 3.91
C GLU A 27 45.27 8.87 3.53
N PRO A 28 44.17 9.64 3.40
CA PRO A 28 42.84 9.07 3.17
C PRO A 28 42.74 8.30 1.83
N GLU A 29 43.60 8.61 0.86
CA GLU A 29 43.76 7.89 -0.39
C GLU A 29 44.28 6.45 -0.23
N ARG A 30 44.73 6.04 0.97
CA ARG A 30 45.15 4.66 1.25
C ARG A 30 44.08 3.84 1.98
N LEU A 31 42.91 4.42 2.24
CA LEU A 31 41.88 3.79 3.08
C LEU A 31 40.95 2.87 2.31
N ARG A 32 40.51 1.81 3.01
CA ARG A 32 39.45 0.89 2.59
C ARG A 32 38.51 0.63 3.75
N LEU A 33 37.21 0.74 3.52
CA LEU A 33 36.18 0.67 4.56
C LEU A 33 35.54 -0.73 4.62
N GLN A 34 35.77 -1.45 5.71
CA GLN A 34 35.13 -2.73 5.99
C GLN A 34 33.77 -2.53 6.66
N LEU A 35 32.73 -3.09 6.04
CA LEU A 35 31.41 -3.25 6.64
C LEU A 35 31.30 -4.61 7.33
N THR A 36 30.21 -4.87 8.03
CA THR A 36 29.91 -6.20 8.58
C THR A 36 29.93 -7.24 7.46
N VAL A 37 30.56 -8.40 7.71
CA VAL A 37 30.72 -9.50 6.73
C VAL A 37 29.39 -9.99 6.14
N LYS A 38 28.29 -9.87 6.91
CA LYS A 38 26.91 -10.17 6.47
C LYS A 38 26.42 -9.24 5.35
N VAL A 39 26.92 -8.01 5.30
CA VAL A 39 26.53 -6.98 4.33
C VAL A 39 27.47 -6.99 3.13
N LYS A 40 28.78 -6.95 3.37
CA LYS A 40 29.80 -7.02 2.31
C LYS A 40 31.05 -7.71 2.86
N LYS A 41 31.43 -8.84 2.24
CA LYS A 41 32.63 -9.59 2.64
C LYS A 41 33.92 -8.80 2.41
N LYS A 42 33.98 -8.02 1.33
CA LYS A 42 35.16 -7.25 0.95
C LYS A 42 35.10 -5.81 1.46
N PRO A 43 36.24 -5.20 1.80
CA PRO A 43 36.31 -3.76 2.06
C PRO A 43 35.91 -2.95 0.83
N LEU A 44 35.18 -1.85 1.05
CA LEU A 44 34.86 -0.83 0.08
C LEU A 44 36.06 0.08 -0.12
N ASP A 45 36.49 0.24 -1.37
CA ASP A 45 37.74 0.93 -1.64
C ASP A 45 37.57 2.44 -1.83
N ILE A 46 37.39 3.14 -0.71
CA ILE A 46 37.11 4.58 -0.71
C ILE A 46 38.31 5.43 -1.11
N GLY A 47 39.54 5.03 -0.75
CA GLY A 47 40.74 5.76 -1.14
C GLY A 47 40.93 5.82 -2.66
N SER A 48 40.34 4.88 -3.40
CA SER A 48 40.40 4.87 -4.87
C SER A 48 39.73 6.10 -5.52
N PHE A 49 38.93 6.87 -4.79
CA PHE A 49 38.33 8.11 -5.29
C PHE A 49 39.34 9.23 -5.53
N ALA A 50 40.55 9.14 -4.95
CA ALA A 50 41.62 10.11 -5.20
C ALA A 50 42.26 10.00 -6.60
N TYR A 51 41.87 9.00 -7.40
CA TYR A 51 42.50 8.71 -8.68
C TYR A 51 41.52 8.95 -9.84
N LEU A 52 42.03 9.56 -10.91
CA LEU A 52 41.26 9.84 -12.12
C LEU A 52 41.01 8.58 -12.95
N ILE A 53 42.01 7.70 -13.07
CA ILE A 53 41.95 6.54 -13.96
C ILE A 53 41.81 5.27 -13.13
N ARG A 54 40.58 4.76 -13.06
CA ARG A 54 40.16 3.61 -12.25
C ARG A 54 39.72 2.46 -13.17
N GLY A 55 40.22 1.27 -12.89
CA GLY A 55 39.88 0.03 -13.58
C GLY A 55 38.85 -0.82 -12.82
N LYS A 56 38.63 -2.04 -13.31
CA LYS A 56 37.78 -3.04 -12.67
C LYS A 56 38.58 -4.29 -12.36
N ASN A 57 38.32 -4.88 -11.19
CA ASN A 57 38.88 -6.18 -10.84
C ASN A 57 38.41 -7.26 -11.82
N LYS A 58 39.35 -8.13 -12.25
CA LYS A 58 39.05 -9.28 -13.12
C LYS A 58 38.14 -10.29 -12.43
N SER A 59 38.24 -10.41 -11.09
CA SER A 59 37.45 -11.32 -10.28
C SER A 59 36.62 -10.58 -9.24
N VAL A 60 35.36 -10.98 -9.10
CA VAL A 60 34.47 -10.56 -8.01
C VAL A 60 34.93 -11.05 -6.63
N HIS A 61 35.97 -11.89 -6.56
CA HIS A 61 36.62 -12.37 -5.32
C HIS A 61 37.97 -11.70 -4.99
N ASP A 62 38.53 -10.91 -5.91
CA ASP A 62 39.75 -10.11 -5.67
C ASP A 62 39.56 -8.97 -4.65
N ASP A 63 40.18 -9.09 -3.49
CA ASP A 63 40.06 -8.18 -2.37
C ASP A 63 41.26 -7.23 -2.23
N ARG A 64 42.11 -7.08 -3.24
CA ARG A 64 43.27 -6.16 -3.21
C ARG A 64 42.91 -4.68 -3.41
N GLY A 65 41.64 -4.37 -3.63
CA GLY A 65 41.14 -3.02 -3.93
C GLY A 65 40.94 -2.79 -5.42
N THR A 66 40.57 -1.57 -5.80
CA THR A 66 40.32 -1.13 -7.18
C THR A 66 41.66 -0.92 -7.90
N PRO A 67 41.90 -1.60 -9.04
CA PRO A 67 43.11 -1.39 -9.83
C PRO A 67 43.03 -0.02 -10.51
N LEU A 68 44.14 0.73 -10.54
CA LEU A 68 44.17 2.12 -10.99
C LEU A 68 45.54 2.49 -11.56
N VAL A 69 45.64 3.62 -12.25
CA VAL A 69 46.92 4.18 -12.70
C VAL A 69 47.47 5.05 -11.58
N ILE A 70 48.61 4.69 -10.99
CA ILE A 70 49.14 5.34 -9.78
C ILE A 70 49.43 6.82 -10.04
N GLU A 71 49.91 7.17 -11.23
CA GLU A 71 50.21 8.53 -11.68
C GLU A 71 48.96 9.39 -11.89
N SER A 72 47.77 8.77 -11.90
CA SER A 72 46.49 9.48 -11.99
C SER A 72 45.98 10.02 -10.65
N PHE A 73 46.82 9.97 -9.61
CA PHE A 73 46.55 10.55 -8.30
C PHE A 73 46.28 12.06 -8.38
N VAL A 74 45.29 12.52 -7.62
CA VAL A 74 44.91 13.93 -7.51
C VAL A 74 44.78 14.27 -6.03
N GLU A 75 45.76 15.01 -5.50
CA GLU A 75 45.89 15.30 -4.07
C GLU A 75 44.69 16.05 -3.48
N SER A 76 44.10 16.99 -4.22
CA SER A 76 42.93 17.75 -3.79
C SER A 76 41.71 16.87 -3.45
N ARG A 77 41.63 15.66 -4.03
CA ARG A 77 40.54 14.71 -3.81
C ARG A 77 40.64 14.00 -2.45
N ARG A 78 41.71 14.22 -1.67
CA ARG A 78 41.77 13.78 -0.26
C ARG A 78 40.62 14.35 0.55
N GLU A 79 40.31 15.64 0.36
CA GLU A 79 39.21 16.32 1.07
C GLU A 79 37.85 15.66 0.77
N LEU A 80 37.61 15.29 -0.48
CA LEU A 80 36.42 14.52 -0.86
C LEU A 80 36.29 13.25 -0.02
N ILE A 81 37.36 12.46 0.09
CA ILE A 81 37.33 11.18 0.80
C ILE A 81 36.97 11.41 2.27
N VAL A 82 37.60 12.40 2.91
CA VAL A 82 37.33 12.77 4.31
C VAL A 82 35.85 13.15 4.47
N ARG A 83 35.32 14.06 3.66
CA ARG A 83 33.89 14.46 3.71
C ARG A 83 32.93 13.30 3.46
N VAL A 84 33.28 12.38 2.56
CA VAL A 84 32.48 11.18 2.31
C VAL A 84 32.48 10.26 3.53
N LEU A 85 33.64 10.04 4.17
CA LEU A 85 33.77 9.25 5.41
C LEU A 85 32.95 9.86 6.55
N GLU A 86 33.04 11.17 6.77
CA GLU A 86 32.23 11.90 7.75
C GLU A 86 30.72 11.68 7.50
N SER A 87 30.30 11.70 6.23
CA SER A 87 28.90 11.46 5.85
C SER A 87 28.38 10.05 6.19
N PHE A 88 29.27 9.11 6.56
CA PHE A 88 28.91 7.75 6.95
C PHE A 88 28.76 7.55 8.46
N VAL A 89 29.19 8.51 9.28
CA VAL A 89 29.09 8.42 10.74
C VAL A 89 27.62 8.25 11.16
N GLY A 90 27.36 7.27 12.02
CA GLY A 90 26.02 6.94 12.53
C GLY A 90 25.09 6.22 11.52
N LEU A 91 25.53 5.95 10.29
CA LEU A 91 24.73 5.22 9.31
C LEU A 91 24.86 3.70 9.49
N ARG A 92 23.76 2.99 9.23
CA ARG A 92 23.77 1.51 9.12
C ARG A 92 24.59 1.07 7.90
N ASP A 93 25.31 -0.04 8.01
CA ASP A 93 26.15 -0.64 6.96
C ASP A 93 25.50 -0.68 5.57
N LYS A 94 24.23 -1.11 5.47
CA LYS A 94 23.52 -1.15 4.18
C LYS A 94 23.34 0.24 3.55
N SER A 95 23.19 1.27 4.37
CA SER A 95 23.07 2.66 3.92
C SER A 95 24.43 3.18 3.45
N VAL A 96 25.50 2.86 4.19
CA VAL A 96 26.89 3.16 3.79
C VAL A 96 27.21 2.50 2.45
N LEU A 97 26.89 1.22 2.29
CA LEU A 97 27.09 0.49 1.04
C LEU A 97 26.39 1.17 -0.14
N ALA A 98 25.12 1.56 0.02
CA ALA A 98 24.37 2.24 -1.03
C ALA A 98 24.97 3.61 -1.36
N ASN A 99 25.28 4.42 -0.34
CA ASN A 99 25.88 5.74 -0.52
C ASN A 99 27.27 5.65 -1.17
N PHE A 100 28.07 4.66 -0.82
CA PHE A 100 29.36 4.39 -1.45
C PHE A 100 29.18 4.16 -2.95
N PHE A 101 28.33 3.21 -3.36
CA PHE A 101 28.12 2.92 -4.78
C PHE A 101 27.52 4.11 -5.55
N HIS A 102 26.64 4.89 -4.94
CA HIS A 102 26.12 6.10 -5.58
C HIS A 102 27.19 7.19 -5.74
N THR A 103 28.11 7.30 -4.77
CA THR A 103 29.26 8.22 -4.84
C THR A 103 30.21 7.76 -5.94
N GLU A 104 30.57 6.47 -5.94
CA GLU A 104 31.41 5.85 -6.96
C GLU A 104 30.87 6.08 -8.37
N TYR A 105 29.57 5.84 -8.58
CA TYR A 105 28.92 6.04 -9.88
C TYR A 105 29.02 7.50 -10.36
N PHE A 106 28.88 8.47 -9.47
CA PHE A 106 29.04 9.88 -9.81
C PHE A 106 30.49 10.25 -10.12
N ILE A 107 31.45 9.76 -9.32
CA ILE A 107 32.88 9.99 -9.54
C ILE A 107 33.36 9.36 -10.84
N ASP A 108 32.91 8.14 -11.15
CA ASP A 108 33.23 7.49 -12.42
C ASP A 108 32.70 8.26 -13.61
N TRP A 109 31.51 8.84 -13.50
CA TRP A 109 30.97 9.74 -14.52
C TRP A 109 31.82 11.02 -14.66
N LEU A 110 32.17 11.67 -13.54
CA LEU A 110 33.04 12.85 -13.55
C LEU A 110 34.39 12.56 -14.21
N ASN A 111 35.00 11.43 -13.86
CA ASN A 111 36.27 10.99 -14.44
C ASN A 111 36.15 10.76 -15.96
N ALA A 112 35.05 10.15 -16.42
CA ALA A 112 34.80 9.91 -17.84
C ALA A 112 34.60 11.20 -18.64
N GLU A 113 34.02 12.23 -18.03
CA GLU A 113 33.83 13.57 -18.62
C GLU A 113 35.06 14.49 -18.46
N GLY A 114 36.17 13.97 -17.88
CA GLY A 114 37.44 14.69 -17.79
C GLY A 114 37.58 15.63 -16.59
N TYR A 115 36.70 15.57 -15.60
CA TYR A 115 36.82 16.35 -14.36
C TYR A 115 37.97 15.81 -13.49
N ARG A 116 39.19 16.32 -13.71
CA ARG A 116 40.39 15.91 -12.97
C ARG A 116 40.30 16.31 -11.49
N GLU A 117 40.02 17.56 -11.21
CA GLU A 117 39.59 17.99 -9.89
C GLU A 117 38.09 17.71 -9.80
N ILE A 118 37.60 17.11 -8.70
CA ILE A 118 36.18 16.76 -8.63
C ILE A 118 35.31 18.02 -8.72
N PHE A 119 35.78 19.17 -8.22
CA PHE A 119 35.31 20.51 -8.57
C PHE A 119 36.46 21.53 -8.39
N SER A 120 36.90 22.20 -9.45
CA SER A 120 37.93 23.26 -9.34
C SER A 120 37.35 24.58 -8.82
N SER A 121 36.03 24.78 -8.96
CA SER A 121 35.31 25.99 -8.55
C SER A 121 33.82 25.69 -8.33
N SER A 122 33.09 26.62 -7.71
CA SER A 122 31.63 26.54 -7.58
C SER A 122 30.91 26.54 -8.94
N VAL A 123 31.47 27.23 -9.95
CA VAL A 123 30.95 27.27 -11.31
C VAL A 123 31.10 25.89 -11.98
N ASP A 124 32.26 25.25 -11.82
CA ASP A 124 32.49 23.90 -12.33
C ASP A 124 31.57 22.88 -11.65
N ALA A 125 31.35 23.02 -10.34
CA ALA A 125 30.39 22.19 -9.60
C ALA A 125 28.96 22.34 -10.12
N GLN A 126 28.53 23.57 -10.43
CA GLN A 126 27.19 23.82 -10.98
C GLN A 126 27.05 23.23 -12.38
N LYS A 127 28.07 23.42 -13.23
CA LYS A 127 28.11 22.81 -14.57
C LYS A 127 28.05 21.29 -14.49
N ALA A 128 28.92 20.67 -13.69
CA ALA A 128 28.95 19.23 -13.50
C ALA A 128 27.62 18.67 -12.98
N TYR A 129 26.98 19.33 -12.01
CA TYR A 129 25.70 18.90 -11.47
C TYR A 129 24.56 18.96 -12.49
N ARG A 130 24.52 20.02 -13.31
CA ARG A 130 23.55 20.17 -14.41
C ARG A 130 23.76 19.10 -15.46
N ASP A 131 25.00 18.92 -15.92
CA ASP A 131 25.33 17.98 -16.99
C ASP A 131 25.11 16.53 -16.53
N TYR A 132 25.42 16.21 -15.26
CA TYR A 132 25.11 14.91 -14.67
C TYR A 132 23.60 14.66 -14.56
N THR A 133 22.83 15.69 -14.20
CA THR A 133 21.36 15.57 -14.17
C THR A 133 20.80 15.32 -15.57
N ALA A 134 21.34 15.99 -16.60
CA ALA A 134 20.98 15.75 -17.99
C ALA A 134 21.33 14.31 -18.42
N HIS A 135 22.51 13.81 -18.06
CA HIS A 135 22.92 12.42 -18.27
C HIS A 135 21.93 11.43 -17.65
N LEU A 136 21.52 11.65 -16.40
CA LEU A 136 20.55 10.81 -15.71
C LEU A 136 19.17 10.83 -16.40
N ASN A 137 18.71 12.00 -16.85
CA ASN A 137 17.46 12.13 -17.60
C ASN A 137 17.52 11.41 -18.96
N GLN A 138 18.65 11.50 -19.67
CA GLN A 138 18.85 10.75 -20.91
C GLN A 138 18.80 9.22 -20.65
N LYS A 139 19.43 8.74 -19.58
CA LYS A 139 19.35 7.32 -19.19
C LYS A 139 17.93 6.87 -18.83
N ILE A 140 17.10 7.77 -18.28
CA ILE A 140 15.67 7.51 -18.06
C ILE A 140 14.93 7.38 -19.39
N SER A 141 15.11 8.34 -20.30
CA SER A 141 14.49 8.33 -21.63
C SER A 141 14.84 7.06 -22.42
N ASP A 142 16.11 6.66 -22.37
CA ASP A 142 16.64 5.43 -22.97
C ASP A 142 16.17 4.13 -22.27
N LYS A 143 15.37 4.22 -21.19
CA LYS A 143 14.96 3.10 -20.34
C LYS A 143 16.12 2.30 -19.72
N LYS A 144 17.32 2.89 -19.65
CA LYS A 144 18.52 2.31 -19.02
C LYS A 144 18.52 2.49 -17.50
N LEU A 145 17.84 3.53 -16.99
CA LEU A 145 17.63 3.77 -15.55
C LEU A 145 16.16 4.05 -15.25
N LYS A 146 15.70 3.60 -14.07
CA LYS A 146 14.38 4.00 -13.54
C LYS A 146 14.48 5.39 -12.90
N PRO A 147 13.41 6.23 -12.97
CA PRO A 147 13.39 7.55 -12.32
C PRO A 147 13.79 7.50 -10.84
N ARG A 148 13.35 6.47 -10.11
CA ARG A 148 13.71 6.24 -8.70
C ARG A 148 15.21 6.05 -8.45
N THR A 149 15.89 5.30 -9.33
CA THR A 149 17.32 5.07 -9.22
C THR A 149 18.08 6.35 -9.56
N ALA A 150 17.72 7.01 -10.66
CA ALA A 150 18.31 8.28 -11.08
C ALA A 150 18.15 9.38 -10.01
N SER A 151 16.97 9.52 -9.42
CA SER A 151 16.73 10.44 -8.29
C SER A 151 17.63 10.15 -7.09
N SER A 152 17.92 8.87 -6.80
CA SER A 152 18.86 8.49 -5.72
C SER A 152 20.30 8.85 -6.06
N TYR A 153 20.72 8.68 -7.32
CA TYR A 153 22.05 9.09 -7.81
C TYR A 153 22.20 10.62 -7.77
N GLN A 154 21.21 11.36 -8.27
CA GLN A 154 21.20 12.82 -8.20
C GLN A 154 21.20 13.32 -6.75
N THR A 155 20.43 12.68 -5.86
CA THR A 155 20.42 13.03 -4.44
C THR A 155 21.81 12.85 -3.82
N ARG A 156 22.52 11.75 -4.12
CA ARG A 156 23.88 11.58 -3.59
C ARG A 156 24.86 12.61 -4.15
N ALA A 157 24.81 12.92 -5.44
CA ALA A 157 25.61 14.00 -6.02
C ALA A 157 25.31 15.34 -5.32
N SER A 158 24.04 15.64 -5.06
CA SER A 158 23.65 16.87 -4.35
C SER A 158 24.17 16.90 -2.90
N SER A 159 24.15 15.76 -2.19
CA SER A 159 24.73 15.65 -0.85
C SER A 159 26.23 15.87 -0.87
N LEU A 160 26.93 15.35 -1.88
CA LEU A 160 28.37 15.53 -2.01
C LEU A 160 28.74 16.99 -2.25
N ILE A 161 28.00 17.68 -3.12
CA ILE A 161 28.17 19.12 -3.36
C ILE A 161 27.95 19.92 -2.07
N LYS A 162 26.93 19.58 -1.28
CA LYS A 162 26.69 20.24 0.02
C LYS A 162 27.84 20.05 1.02
N LEU A 163 28.49 18.89 0.98
CA LEU A 163 29.63 18.60 1.85
C LEU A 163 30.88 19.39 1.44
N LEU A 164 31.10 19.57 0.14
CA LEU A 164 32.28 20.27 -0.40
C LEU A 164 32.11 21.79 -0.49
N TYR A 165 30.89 22.28 -0.68
CA TYR A 165 30.56 23.70 -0.82
C TYR A 165 29.36 24.07 0.06
N PRO A 166 29.47 24.00 1.40
CA PRO A 166 28.35 24.26 2.31
C PRO A 166 27.69 25.61 2.05
N ASP A 167 28.48 26.67 1.93
CA ASP A 167 28.01 28.05 1.81
C ASP A 167 27.38 28.38 0.44
N ASN A 168 27.85 27.72 -0.63
CA ASN A 168 27.41 27.97 -2.01
C ASN A 168 26.47 26.88 -2.56
N SER A 169 26.16 25.86 -1.76
CA SER A 169 25.43 24.68 -2.21
C SER A 169 24.05 25.00 -2.79
N VAL A 170 23.33 25.98 -2.23
CA VAL A 170 22.00 26.37 -2.73
C VAL A 170 22.08 26.89 -4.16
N HIS A 171 23.04 27.78 -4.45
CA HIS A 171 23.24 28.34 -5.78
C HIS A 171 23.69 27.26 -6.78
N ILE A 172 24.63 26.38 -6.38
CA ILE A 172 25.10 25.28 -7.23
C ILE A 172 23.93 24.33 -7.58
N LEU A 173 23.13 23.94 -6.60
CA LEU A 173 22.04 22.99 -6.80
C LEU A 173 20.85 23.57 -7.58
N ALA A 174 20.68 24.90 -7.61
CA ALA A 174 19.69 25.57 -8.44
C ALA A 174 19.94 25.39 -9.94
N GLY A 175 21.15 24.97 -10.35
CA GLY A 175 21.51 24.74 -11.74
C GLY A 175 20.80 23.56 -12.41
N ALA A 176 20.06 22.73 -11.67
CA ALA A 176 19.33 21.60 -12.24
C ALA A 176 18.02 21.28 -11.49
N VAL A 177 16.99 20.90 -12.24
CA VAL A 177 15.72 20.46 -11.67
C VAL A 177 15.88 19.07 -11.04
N ARG A 178 15.31 18.90 -9.85
CA ARG A 178 15.32 17.61 -9.15
C ARG A 178 14.50 16.57 -9.91
N ILE A 179 15.09 15.40 -10.17
CA ILE A 179 14.41 14.25 -10.74
C ILE A 179 13.40 13.73 -9.73
N VAL A 180 12.12 13.79 -10.10
CA VAL A 180 11.01 13.28 -9.31
C VAL A 180 10.93 11.76 -9.51
N PRO A 181 11.07 10.96 -8.45
CA PRO A 181 10.92 9.52 -8.57
C PRO A 181 9.44 9.15 -8.74
N ASP A 182 9.15 8.14 -9.56
CA ASP A 182 7.83 7.50 -9.55
C ASP A 182 7.50 7.06 -8.12
N ARG A 183 6.44 7.61 -7.54
CA ARG A 183 6.00 7.28 -6.18
C ARG A 183 5.10 6.04 -6.23
N GLY A 184 5.14 5.29 -5.14
CA GLY A 184 4.22 4.18 -4.91
C GLY A 184 4.52 2.89 -5.68
N SER A 185 3.80 1.85 -5.32
CA SER A 185 3.57 0.69 -6.17
C SER A 185 2.10 0.76 -6.60
N ALA A 186 1.78 0.36 -7.82
CA ALA A 186 0.38 0.24 -8.23
C ALA A 186 -0.40 -0.56 -7.18
N THR A 187 -1.57 -0.05 -6.79
CA THR A 187 -2.47 -0.74 -5.87
C THR A 187 -2.88 -2.06 -6.52
N ALA A 188 -2.86 -3.15 -5.77
CA ALA A 188 -3.41 -4.40 -6.29
C ALA A 188 -4.93 -4.26 -6.37
N GLY A 189 -5.54 -4.72 -7.47
CA GLY A 189 -6.99 -4.76 -7.60
C GLY A 189 -7.62 -5.58 -6.47
N ALA A 190 -8.80 -5.16 -6.01
CA ALA A 190 -9.46 -5.76 -4.85
C ALA A 190 -9.68 -7.27 -5.02
N ALA A 191 -10.19 -7.70 -6.19
CA ALA A 191 -10.42 -9.11 -6.51
C ALA A 191 -9.16 -9.99 -6.37
N HIS A 192 -7.98 -9.46 -6.71
CA HIS A 192 -6.72 -10.18 -6.55
C HIS A 192 -6.36 -10.34 -5.07
N VAL A 193 -6.53 -9.29 -4.26
CA VAL A 193 -6.24 -9.36 -2.83
C VAL A 193 -7.22 -10.27 -2.10
N GLU A 194 -8.49 -10.25 -2.48
CA GLU A 194 -9.53 -11.16 -1.96
C GLU A 194 -9.23 -12.61 -2.31
N LEU A 195 -8.88 -12.93 -3.56
CA LEU A 195 -8.49 -14.29 -3.94
C LEU A 195 -7.32 -14.79 -3.11
N TYR A 196 -6.30 -13.95 -2.94
CA TYR A 196 -5.14 -14.29 -2.13
C TYR A 196 -5.49 -14.51 -0.65
N ARG A 197 -6.38 -13.67 -0.10
CA ARG A 197 -6.90 -13.80 1.27
C ARG A 197 -7.66 -15.12 1.43
N ASP A 198 -8.55 -15.44 0.50
CA ASP A 198 -9.40 -16.64 0.57
C ASP A 198 -8.56 -17.93 0.48
N VAL A 199 -7.54 -17.96 -0.38
CA VAL A 199 -6.55 -19.05 -0.44
C VAL A 199 -5.81 -19.19 0.89
N CYS A 200 -5.32 -18.08 1.46
CA CYS A 200 -4.65 -18.11 2.75
C CYS A 200 -5.57 -18.60 3.87
N PHE A 201 -6.84 -18.17 3.85
CA PHE A 201 -7.84 -18.56 4.83
C PHE A 201 -8.16 -20.06 4.75
N ALA A 202 -8.40 -20.58 3.54
CA ALA A 202 -8.64 -22.00 3.30
C ALA A 202 -7.47 -22.87 3.78
N ILE A 203 -6.24 -22.50 3.41
CA ILE A 203 -5.02 -23.19 3.84
C ILE A 203 -4.87 -23.12 5.38
N ALA A 204 -5.05 -21.94 5.98
CA ALA A 204 -4.86 -21.76 7.40
C ALA A 204 -5.84 -22.61 8.22
N GLN A 205 -7.14 -22.57 7.90
CA GLN A 205 -8.15 -23.30 8.66
C GLN A 205 -8.14 -24.80 8.38
N GLN A 206 -8.26 -25.21 7.12
CA GLN A 206 -8.47 -26.61 6.77
C GLN A 206 -7.24 -27.48 7.02
N CYS A 207 -6.03 -26.97 6.75
CA CYS A 207 -4.82 -27.69 7.12
C CYS A 207 -4.67 -27.80 8.65
N SER A 208 -4.98 -26.73 9.39
CA SER A 208 -4.88 -26.76 10.87
C SER A 208 -5.85 -27.75 11.47
N ASP A 209 -7.11 -27.72 11.03
CA ASP A 209 -8.14 -28.66 11.43
C ASP A 209 -7.72 -30.11 11.15
N PHE A 210 -7.22 -30.39 9.94
CA PHE A 210 -6.71 -31.70 9.56
C PHE A 210 -5.58 -32.21 10.47
N ILE A 211 -4.66 -31.32 10.85
CA ILE A 211 -3.51 -31.66 11.71
C ILE A 211 -3.95 -31.84 13.16
N LEU A 212 -4.67 -30.87 13.72
CA LEU A 212 -5.07 -30.85 15.12
C LEU A 212 -6.02 -32.01 15.45
N ASN A 213 -6.93 -32.34 14.52
CA ASN A 213 -7.87 -33.45 14.67
C ASN A 213 -7.35 -34.78 14.11
N LYS A 214 -6.07 -34.86 13.71
CA LYS A 214 -5.41 -36.08 13.20
C LYS A 214 -6.22 -36.79 12.10
N LYS A 215 -6.85 -36.02 11.21
CA LYS A 215 -7.66 -36.58 10.12
C LYS A 215 -6.79 -37.42 9.17
N PRO A 216 -7.31 -38.51 8.58
CA PRO A 216 -6.56 -39.35 7.66
C PRO A 216 -6.38 -38.65 6.30
N TYR A 217 -5.22 -38.84 5.68
CA TYR A 217 -4.93 -38.43 4.31
C TYR A 217 -5.79 -39.23 3.31
N PRO A 218 -6.04 -38.68 2.10
CA PRO A 218 -5.56 -37.37 1.61
C PRO A 218 -6.31 -36.18 2.24
N LEU A 219 -5.60 -35.07 2.41
CA LEU A 219 -6.22 -33.80 2.80
C LEU A 219 -6.93 -33.20 1.58
N VAL A 220 -8.18 -32.78 1.75
CA VAL A 220 -8.92 -32.01 0.75
C VAL A 220 -9.09 -30.59 1.27
N VAL A 221 -8.60 -29.61 0.51
CA VAL A 221 -8.77 -28.18 0.81
C VAL A 221 -9.70 -27.56 -0.22
N GLY A 222 -10.89 -27.16 0.21
CA GLY A 222 -11.82 -26.40 -0.62
C GLY A 222 -11.41 -24.93 -0.69
N VAL A 223 -11.21 -24.41 -1.90
CA VAL A 223 -10.90 -23.00 -2.16
C VAL A 223 -11.94 -22.46 -3.13
N ARG A 224 -12.83 -21.60 -2.63
CA ARG A 224 -13.97 -21.06 -3.40
C ARG A 224 -14.78 -22.18 -4.07
N ASP A 225 -14.65 -22.33 -5.38
CA ASP A 225 -15.37 -23.25 -6.26
C ASP A 225 -14.55 -24.47 -6.70
N TYR A 226 -13.33 -24.66 -6.19
CA TYR A 226 -12.49 -25.83 -6.51
C TYR A 226 -11.85 -26.48 -5.28
N GLU A 227 -11.37 -27.72 -5.46
CA GLU A 227 -10.68 -28.48 -4.43
C GLU A 227 -9.19 -28.68 -4.75
N VAL A 228 -8.37 -28.72 -3.71
CA VAL A 228 -6.98 -29.14 -3.76
C VAL A 228 -6.82 -30.39 -2.92
N VAL A 229 -6.47 -31.51 -3.55
CA VAL A 229 -6.25 -32.80 -2.90
C VAL A 229 -4.76 -33.01 -2.66
N ILE A 230 -4.37 -33.34 -1.43
CA ILE A 230 -2.97 -33.42 -1.01
C ILE A 230 -2.71 -34.76 -0.34
N PHE A 231 -1.89 -35.57 -0.99
CA PHE A 231 -1.31 -36.79 -0.46
C PHE A 231 0.00 -36.50 0.27
N PRO A 232 0.44 -37.38 1.20
CA PRO A 232 1.71 -37.23 1.91
C PRO A 232 2.89 -37.56 0.98
N SER A 233 3.19 -36.62 0.07
CA SER A 233 4.27 -36.69 -0.92
C SER A 233 4.61 -35.30 -1.46
N ASN A 234 5.87 -35.10 -1.83
CA ASN A 234 6.33 -33.85 -2.47
C ASN A 234 5.67 -33.60 -3.84
N ARG A 235 5.11 -34.64 -4.47
CA ARG A 235 4.42 -34.57 -5.77
C ARG A 235 2.95 -34.98 -5.70
N GLY A 236 2.43 -35.19 -4.49
CA GLY A 236 1.08 -35.72 -4.26
C GLY A 236 -0.03 -34.66 -4.20
N ALA A 237 0.18 -33.45 -4.71
CA ALA A 237 -0.86 -32.42 -4.74
C ALA A 237 -1.54 -32.41 -6.11
N SER A 238 -2.87 -32.32 -6.11
CA SER A 238 -3.73 -32.24 -7.28
C SER A 238 -4.69 -31.08 -7.16
N SER A 239 -4.86 -30.30 -8.23
CA SER A 239 -5.78 -29.18 -8.33
C SER A 239 -6.07 -28.84 -9.79
N PRO A 240 -6.97 -27.89 -10.11
CA PRO A 240 -7.16 -27.43 -11.48
C PRO A 240 -5.88 -26.88 -12.15
N PHE A 241 -4.87 -26.51 -11.35
CA PHE A 241 -3.61 -25.93 -11.82
C PHE A 241 -2.47 -26.96 -11.90
N LYS A 242 -2.67 -28.17 -11.35
CA LYS A 242 -1.64 -29.20 -11.25
C LYS A 242 -2.23 -30.60 -11.19
N ASP A 243 -1.79 -31.42 -12.13
CA ASP A 243 -2.08 -32.85 -12.11
C ASP A 243 -1.36 -33.56 -10.96
N ALA A 244 -2.07 -34.50 -10.34
CA ALA A 244 -1.49 -35.43 -9.38
C ALA A 244 -0.37 -36.26 -10.00
N ALA A 245 0.60 -36.69 -9.18
CA ALA A 245 1.54 -37.72 -9.63
C ALA A 245 0.78 -39.02 -9.98
N PRO A 246 1.24 -39.80 -10.99
CA PRO A 246 0.56 -41.02 -11.46
C PRO A 246 0.25 -42.07 -10.38
N SER A 247 0.95 -42.03 -9.23
CA SER A 247 0.71 -42.92 -8.10
C SER A 247 -0.58 -42.61 -7.32
N TYR A 248 -1.26 -41.50 -7.60
CA TYR A 248 -2.41 -41.03 -6.83
C TYR A 248 -3.64 -40.85 -7.71
N ASN A 249 -4.75 -41.47 -7.33
CA ASN A 249 -6.05 -41.20 -7.91
C ASN A 249 -6.76 -40.16 -7.04
N SER A 250 -6.77 -38.91 -7.50
CA SER A 250 -7.31 -37.79 -6.73
C SER A 250 -8.84 -37.75 -6.70
N ALA A 251 -9.50 -38.29 -7.74
CA ALA A 251 -10.96 -38.38 -7.78
C ALA A 251 -11.47 -39.40 -6.75
N GLU A 252 -10.83 -40.57 -6.70
CA GLU A 252 -11.16 -41.65 -5.75
C GLU A 252 -10.48 -41.48 -4.39
N ARG A 253 -9.66 -40.43 -4.21
CA ARG A 253 -8.96 -40.08 -2.96
C ARG A 253 -8.13 -41.23 -2.37
N ARG A 254 -7.47 -42.02 -3.24
CA ARG A 254 -6.66 -43.20 -2.87
C ARG A 254 -5.40 -43.33 -3.73
N ILE A 255 -4.54 -44.28 -3.38
CA ILE A 255 -3.44 -44.71 -4.25
C ILE A 255 -4.02 -45.29 -5.55
N ALA A 256 -3.38 -44.98 -6.68
CA ALA A 256 -3.80 -45.44 -8.00
C ALA A 256 -3.57 -46.95 -8.17
N THR A 257 -4.38 -47.59 -9.01
CA THR A 257 -4.10 -48.96 -9.49
C THR A 257 -2.97 -48.95 -10.53
N ALA A 258 -2.45 -50.12 -10.89
CA ALA A 258 -1.42 -50.22 -11.93
C ALA A 258 -1.96 -49.75 -13.28
N GLU A 259 -3.21 -50.06 -13.60
CA GLU A 259 -3.91 -49.66 -14.81
C GLU A 259 -4.07 -48.14 -14.88
N GLU A 260 -4.55 -47.52 -13.79
CA GLU A 260 -4.68 -46.07 -13.66
C GLU A 260 -3.30 -45.37 -13.81
N TYR A 261 -2.25 -45.95 -13.23
CA TYR A 261 -0.89 -45.45 -13.35
C TYR A 261 -0.39 -45.47 -14.81
N PHE A 262 -0.62 -46.57 -15.53
CA PHE A 262 -0.24 -46.69 -16.94
C PHE A 262 -1.02 -45.72 -17.81
N ALA A 263 -2.33 -45.60 -17.61
CA ALA A 263 -3.18 -44.65 -18.31
C ALA A 263 -2.70 -43.21 -18.11
N ALA A 264 -2.26 -42.85 -16.89
CA ALA A 264 -1.69 -41.53 -16.62
C ALA A 264 -0.38 -41.26 -17.39
N PHE A 265 0.48 -42.27 -17.59
CA PHE A 265 1.69 -42.12 -18.40
C PHE A 265 1.39 -41.95 -19.89
N GLU A 266 0.41 -42.70 -20.41
CA GLU A 266 -0.06 -42.59 -21.78
C GLU A 266 -0.66 -41.20 -22.06
N ARG A 267 -1.53 -40.71 -21.15
CA ARG A 267 -2.08 -39.33 -21.21
C ARG A 267 -0.99 -38.25 -21.25
N LEU A 268 0.11 -38.47 -20.53
CA LEU A 268 1.25 -37.54 -20.46
C LEU A 268 2.25 -37.69 -21.63
N GLY A 269 2.00 -38.60 -22.59
CA GLY A 269 2.90 -38.87 -23.71
C GLY A 269 4.27 -39.43 -23.28
N ARG A 270 4.34 -40.08 -22.12
CA ARG A 270 5.60 -40.58 -21.54
C ARG A 270 5.80 -42.06 -21.89
N LYS A 271 7.06 -42.46 -22.05
CA LYS A 271 7.42 -43.86 -22.28
C LYS A 271 6.92 -44.73 -21.12
N LYS A 272 6.22 -45.82 -21.44
CA LYS A 272 5.66 -46.76 -20.47
C LYS A 272 6.76 -47.31 -19.53
N PRO A 273 6.62 -47.14 -18.22
CA PRO A 273 7.59 -47.67 -17.26
C PRO A 273 7.47 -49.20 -17.13
N ARG A 274 8.54 -49.86 -16.68
CA ARG A 274 8.52 -51.31 -16.43
C ARG A 274 7.60 -51.66 -15.25
N ASN A 275 6.87 -52.78 -15.32
CA ASN A 275 5.89 -53.21 -14.31
C ASN A 275 6.44 -53.24 -12.87
N TYR A 276 7.67 -53.73 -12.67
CA TYR A 276 8.26 -53.78 -11.32
C TYR A 276 8.50 -52.39 -10.72
N ASN A 277 8.79 -51.37 -11.55
CA ASN A 277 8.96 -49.99 -11.09
C ASN A 277 7.61 -49.41 -10.64
N VAL A 278 6.54 -49.67 -11.40
CA VAL A 278 5.18 -49.25 -11.06
C VAL A 278 4.75 -49.87 -9.73
N ALA A 279 4.89 -51.20 -9.60
CA ALA A 279 4.52 -51.89 -8.36
C ALA A 279 5.31 -51.38 -7.14
N ARG A 280 6.61 -51.06 -7.32
CA ARG A 280 7.44 -50.47 -6.26
C ARG A 280 6.97 -49.06 -5.88
N GLU A 281 6.68 -48.20 -6.87
CA GLU A 281 6.20 -46.84 -6.63
C GLU A 281 4.84 -46.81 -5.92
N LEU A 282 3.90 -47.66 -6.34
CA LEU A 282 2.59 -47.78 -5.70
C LEU A 282 2.72 -48.27 -4.25
N ARG A 283 3.55 -49.31 -4.00
CA ARG A 283 3.83 -49.78 -2.63
C ARG A 283 4.50 -48.71 -1.77
N SER A 284 5.46 -47.98 -2.32
CA SER A 284 6.13 -46.87 -1.63
C SER A 284 5.14 -45.74 -1.30
N SER A 285 4.23 -45.43 -2.22
CA SER A 285 3.19 -44.41 -2.04
C SER A 285 2.19 -44.82 -0.97
N GLN A 286 1.78 -46.10 -0.94
CA GLN A 286 0.91 -46.66 0.10
C GLN A 286 1.60 -46.64 1.47
N ALA A 287 2.85 -47.12 1.56
CA ALA A 287 3.61 -47.08 2.81
C ALA A 287 3.80 -45.65 3.35
N SER A 288 4.00 -44.67 2.47
CA SER A 288 4.06 -43.25 2.85
C SER A 288 2.70 -42.73 3.37
N LEU A 289 1.60 -43.17 2.76
CA LEU A 289 0.24 -42.84 3.19
C LEU A 289 -0.06 -43.41 4.59
N ASP A 290 0.22 -44.69 4.79
CA ASP A 290 0.00 -45.38 6.06
C ASP A 290 0.84 -44.77 7.18
N ALA A 291 2.15 -44.58 6.94
CA ALA A 291 3.05 -43.97 7.92
C ALA A 291 2.67 -42.51 8.27
N ALA A 292 2.04 -41.77 7.37
CA ALA A 292 1.56 -40.40 7.64
C ALA A 292 0.21 -40.37 8.36
N ASN A 293 -0.56 -41.46 8.29
CA ASN A 293 -1.82 -41.63 9.00
C ASN A 293 -1.61 -42.21 10.41
N GLU A 294 -0.63 -43.10 10.59
CA GLU A 294 -0.26 -43.65 11.89
C GLU A 294 0.40 -42.60 12.80
N ASP A 295 1.35 -41.83 12.27
CA ASP A 295 2.08 -40.80 13.03
C ASP A 295 1.45 -39.42 12.83
N GLY A 296 0.75 -38.93 13.86
CA GLY A 296 0.18 -37.59 13.90
C GLY A 296 1.21 -36.46 13.78
N ARG A 297 2.51 -36.72 14.01
CA ARG A 297 3.62 -35.76 13.84
C ARG A 297 4.55 -36.14 12.70
N ASN A 298 4.09 -36.96 11.76
CA ASN A 298 4.84 -37.27 10.56
C ASN A 298 5.32 -35.99 9.85
N TRP A 299 6.50 -36.03 9.25
CA TRP A 299 7.12 -34.87 8.59
C TRP A 299 6.23 -34.20 7.53
N HIS A 300 5.35 -34.94 6.85
CA HIS A 300 4.34 -34.37 5.96
C HIS A 300 3.34 -33.47 6.70
N ARG A 301 2.87 -33.89 7.88
CA ARG A 301 2.00 -33.09 8.75
C ARG A 301 2.72 -31.87 9.31
N LEU A 302 4.00 -31.99 9.66
CA LEU A 302 4.83 -30.84 10.07
C LEU A 302 5.02 -29.83 8.94
N ASN A 303 5.18 -30.28 7.70
CA ASN A 303 5.22 -29.40 6.54
C ASN A 303 3.87 -28.71 6.29
N LEU A 304 2.75 -29.41 6.43
CA LEU A 304 1.42 -28.80 6.38
C LEU A 304 1.21 -27.79 7.52
N ALA A 305 1.70 -28.08 8.73
CA ALA A 305 1.63 -27.15 9.86
C ALA A 305 2.44 -25.87 9.58
N SER A 306 3.64 -26.03 8.99
CA SER A 306 4.48 -24.91 8.53
C SER A 306 3.77 -24.07 7.48
N LEU A 307 3.06 -24.71 6.54
CA LEU A 307 2.27 -24.02 5.53
C LEU A 307 1.10 -23.24 6.16
N ALA A 308 0.34 -23.87 7.04
CA ALA A 308 -0.78 -23.24 7.75
C ALA A 308 -0.32 -22.07 8.63
N ALA A 309 0.80 -22.21 9.34
CA ALA A 309 1.37 -21.14 10.16
C ALA A 309 1.79 -19.92 9.31
N LYS A 310 2.38 -20.14 8.13
CA LYS A 310 2.67 -19.06 7.17
C LYS A 310 1.40 -18.39 6.66
N ALA A 311 0.36 -19.17 6.37
CA ALA A 311 -0.94 -18.64 5.95
C ALA A 311 -1.56 -17.74 7.02
N TYR A 312 -1.56 -18.16 8.29
CA TYR A 312 -1.98 -17.29 9.41
C TYR A 312 -1.13 -16.02 9.51
N ALA A 313 0.19 -16.13 9.43
CA ALA A 313 1.06 -14.96 9.48
C ALA A 313 0.73 -13.95 8.36
N ILE A 314 0.43 -14.42 7.16
CA ILE A 314 0.00 -13.58 6.04
C ILE A 314 -1.35 -12.94 6.29
N LEU A 315 -2.34 -13.69 6.79
CA LEU A 315 -3.66 -13.13 7.15
C LEU A 315 -3.53 -12.03 8.20
N PHE A 316 -2.74 -12.26 9.25
CA PHE A 316 -2.45 -11.24 10.25
C PHE A 316 -1.68 -10.05 9.67
N PHE A 317 -0.78 -10.28 8.73
CA PHE A 317 -0.06 -9.22 8.02
C PHE A 317 -1.03 -8.35 7.20
N MET A 318 -2.02 -8.96 6.54
CA MET A 318 -3.08 -8.26 5.80
C MET A 318 -4.01 -7.48 6.74
N ILE A 319 -4.45 -8.11 7.84
CA ILE A 319 -5.33 -7.49 8.85
C ILE A 319 -4.64 -6.30 9.51
N THR A 320 -3.40 -6.45 9.97
CA THR A 320 -2.69 -5.38 10.68
C THR A 320 -2.19 -4.31 9.71
N GLY A 321 -1.78 -4.71 8.50
CA GLY A 321 -1.09 -3.86 7.55
C GLY A 321 0.24 -3.35 8.08
N ALA A 322 0.86 -4.00 9.07
CA ALA A 322 2.10 -3.57 9.70
C ALA A 322 3.27 -3.52 8.70
N THR A 323 4.33 -2.78 9.03
CA THR A 323 5.55 -2.89 8.23
C THR A 323 6.28 -4.18 8.59
N PRO A 324 7.09 -4.77 7.68
CA PRO A 324 7.77 -6.03 7.95
C PRO A 324 8.50 -6.09 9.29
N ALA A 325 9.30 -5.07 9.58
CA ALA A 325 10.09 -4.98 10.82
C ALA A 325 9.22 -4.82 12.08
N GLU A 326 8.02 -4.25 11.98
CA GLU A 326 7.10 -4.12 13.12
C GLU A 326 6.30 -5.41 13.32
N PHE A 327 5.88 -6.06 12.23
CA PHE A 327 5.16 -7.33 12.28
C PHE A 327 5.99 -8.45 12.93
N GLU A 328 7.28 -8.52 12.60
CA GLU A 328 8.23 -9.48 13.18
C GLU A 328 8.41 -9.30 14.70
N GLN A 329 8.03 -8.16 15.27
CA GLN A 329 8.17 -7.88 16.70
C GLN A 329 7.01 -8.39 17.56
N PHE A 330 5.84 -8.69 16.97
CA PHE A 330 4.65 -9.07 17.75
C PHE A 330 4.97 -10.22 18.71
N SER A 331 4.69 -10.01 19.99
CA SER A 331 5.04 -10.95 21.05
C SER A 331 3.90 -11.95 21.30
N TYR A 332 4.28 -13.16 21.71
CA TYR A 332 3.32 -14.17 22.15
C TYR A 332 2.56 -13.73 23.40
N GLU A 333 3.24 -13.04 24.32
CA GLU A 333 2.61 -12.52 25.53
C GLU A 333 1.52 -11.48 25.22
N ASP A 334 1.77 -10.57 24.28
CA ASP A 334 0.77 -9.59 23.86
C ASP A 334 -0.45 -10.26 23.22
N ALA A 335 -0.23 -11.29 22.41
CA ALA A 335 -1.31 -12.07 21.82
C ALA A 335 -2.19 -12.75 22.87
N LEU A 336 -1.60 -13.35 23.92
CA LEU A 336 -2.37 -13.94 25.02
C LEU A 336 -3.19 -12.88 25.77
N LYS A 337 -2.64 -11.67 25.94
CA LYS A 337 -3.38 -10.55 26.54
C LYS A 337 -4.57 -10.12 25.67
N VAL A 338 -4.41 -10.09 24.34
CA VAL A 338 -5.50 -9.78 23.40
C VAL A 338 -6.58 -10.88 23.41
N GLU A 339 -6.17 -12.14 23.44
CA GLU A 339 -7.07 -13.30 23.46
C GLU A 339 -7.97 -13.30 24.72
N LYS A 340 -7.38 -13.04 25.88
CA LYS A 340 -8.05 -13.10 27.19
C LYS A 340 -8.80 -11.83 27.56
N SER A 341 -8.37 -10.67 27.08
CA SER A 341 -8.96 -9.39 27.46
C SER A 341 -10.21 -9.08 26.63
N PRO A 342 -11.34 -8.70 27.26
CA PRO A 342 -12.50 -8.19 26.54
C PRO A 342 -12.26 -6.77 25.96
N LEU A 343 -11.23 -6.06 26.44
CA LEU A 343 -10.92 -4.67 26.05
C LEU A 343 -9.73 -4.54 25.09
N LYS A 344 -8.61 -5.24 25.33
CA LYS A 344 -7.40 -5.15 24.48
C LYS A 344 -7.61 -5.81 23.10
N LYS A 345 -7.43 -5.07 22.01
CA LYS A 345 -7.60 -5.53 20.62
C LYS A 345 -6.33 -5.40 19.78
N GLU A 346 -5.28 -4.84 20.37
CA GLU A 346 -4.08 -4.39 19.68
C GLU A 346 -2.86 -5.24 20.01
N LEU A 347 -2.08 -5.55 18.97
CA LEU A 347 -0.70 -6.02 19.08
C LEU A 347 0.25 -4.81 19.05
N SER A 348 1.34 -4.88 19.82
CA SER A 348 2.31 -3.80 19.96
C SER A 348 3.62 -4.08 19.23
N ALA A 349 4.23 -3.03 18.69
CA ALA A 349 5.59 -3.04 18.14
C ALA A 349 6.31 -1.72 18.39
N VAL A 350 7.64 -1.70 18.28
CA VAL A 350 8.48 -0.51 18.45
C VAL A 350 9.05 -0.07 17.11
N LYS A 351 8.80 1.20 16.76
CA LYS A 351 9.28 1.82 15.52
C LYS A 351 10.59 2.58 15.76
N PHE A 352 11.70 1.85 15.78
CA PHE A 352 13.04 2.40 16.04
C PHE A 352 13.42 3.60 15.13
N ARG A 353 13.07 3.55 13.84
CA ARG A 353 13.33 4.65 12.89
C ARG A 353 12.55 5.94 13.16
N ALA A 354 11.62 5.92 14.10
CA ALA A 354 10.83 7.05 14.54
C ALA A 354 11.08 7.33 16.04
N GLY A 355 12.36 7.29 16.45
CA GLY A 355 12.77 7.57 17.83
C GLY A 355 12.28 6.53 18.85
N GLY A 356 12.03 5.29 18.43
CA GLY A 356 11.54 4.24 19.35
C GLY A 356 10.05 4.36 19.71
N LYS A 357 9.24 5.07 18.91
CA LYS A 357 7.80 5.20 19.14
C LYS A 357 7.09 3.83 19.23
N SER A 358 6.28 3.65 20.27
CA SER A 358 5.38 2.48 20.39
C SER A 358 4.23 2.60 19.38
N THR A 359 3.94 1.50 18.70
CA THR A 359 2.92 1.39 17.65
C THR A 359 1.95 0.28 17.98
N LEU A 360 0.67 0.52 17.72
CA LEU A 360 -0.42 -0.40 18.02
C LEU A 360 -1.11 -0.82 16.74
N TYR A 361 -1.48 -2.10 16.65
CA TYR A 361 -2.11 -2.71 15.49
C TYR A 361 -3.35 -3.49 15.91
N ASN A 362 -4.52 -2.96 15.55
CA ASN A 362 -5.80 -3.57 15.88
C ASN A 362 -6.08 -4.79 14.97
N ILE A 363 -6.42 -5.93 15.58
CA ILE A 363 -6.80 -7.15 14.86
C ILE A 363 -8.32 -7.41 14.86
N GLY A 364 -9.10 -6.53 15.47
CA GLY A 364 -10.55 -6.63 15.59
C GLY A 364 -11.03 -7.64 16.64
N ARG A 365 -12.35 -7.68 16.87
CA ARG A 365 -13.02 -8.62 17.80
C ARG A 365 -13.75 -9.76 17.11
N GLY A 366 -14.05 -9.62 15.81
CA GLY A 366 -14.67 -10.67 15.01
C GLY A 366 -13.63 -11.64 14.44
N SER A 367 -13.49 -11.62 13.12
CA SER A 367 -12.64 -12.56 12.37
C SER A 367 -11.19 -12.65 12.87
N GLY A 368 -10.52 -11.53 13.15
CA GLY A 368 -9.12 -11.55 13.57
C GLY A 368 -8.88 -12.14 14.97
N LEU A 369 -9.83 -12.03 15.90
CA LEU A 369 -9.73 -12.70 17.21
C LEU A 369 -9.97 -14.21 17.07
N SER A 370 -10.92 -14.63 16.22
CA SER A 370 -11.13 -16.06 15.92
C SER A 370 -9.88 -16.69 15.31
N LEU A 371 -9.32 -16.02 14.29
CA LEU A 371 -8.06 -16.42 13.65
C LEU A 371 -6.91 -16.51 14.66
N LEU A 372 -6.87 -15.61 15.65
CA LEU A 372 -5.82 -15.64 16.67
C LEU A 372 -5.94 -16.89 17.52
N LYS A 373 -7.14 -17.19 18.02
CA LYS A 373 -7.41 -18.39 18.82
C LYS A 373 -7.06 -19.67 18.07
N GLU A 374 -7.45 -19.76 16.80
CA GLU A 374 -7.13 -20.92 15.95
C GLU A 374 -5.62 -21.06 15.72
N TYR A 375 -4.94 -19.95 15.40
CA TYR A 375 -3.49 -19.94 15.24
C TYR A 375 -2.78 -20.32 16.54
N LEU A 376 -3.22 -19.84 17.70
CA LEU A 376 -2.59 -20.16 18.98
C LEU A 376 -2.66 -21.67 19.31
N LYS A 377 -3.73 -22.37 18.92
CA LYS A 377 -3.84 -23.83 19.01
C LYS A 377 -2.81 -24.53 18.13
N LEU A 378 -2.74 -24.14 16.85
CA LEU A 378 -1.74 -24.68 15.91
C LEU A 378 -0.31 -24.39 16.41
N ARG A 379 -0.06 -23.18 16.89
CA ARG A 379 1.22 -22.74 17.42
C ARG A 379 1.69 -23.61 18.58
N ALA A 380 0.81 -23.87 19.53
CA ALA A 380 1.08 -24.76 20.66
C ALA A 380 1.42 -26.18 20.19
N TRP A 381 0.67 -26.69 19.21
CA TRP A 381 0.93 -28.00 18.60
C TRP A 381 2.28 -28.06 17.86
N ILE A 382 2.66 -27.01 17.14
CA ILE A 382 3.94 -26.91 16.43
C ILE A 382 5.10 -26.93 17.42
N LEU A 383 5.04 -26.07 18.44
CA LEU A 383 6.13 -25.88 19.39
C LEU A 383 6.34 -27.09 20.30
N ASP A 384 5.29 -27.87 20.59
CA ASP A 384 5.41 -29.14 21.32
C ASP A 384 6.24 -29.00 22.62
N GLY A 385 5.86 -28.03 23.45
CA GLY A 385 6.53 -27.67 24.70
C GLY A 385 7.73 -26.71 24.56
N ALA A 386 8.23 -26.46 23.35
CA ALA A 386 9.28 -25.45 23.14
C ALA A 386 8.76 -24.02 23.39
N ARG A 387 9.65 -23.14 23.85
CA ARG A 387 9.34 -21.71 24.07
C ARG A 387 9.85 -20.87 22.90
N HIS A 388 9.05 -19.88 22.51
CA HIS A 388 9.45 -18.83 21.57
C HIS A 388 8.73 -17.53 21.94
N GLU A 389 9.46 -16.42 22.02
CA GLU A 389 8.93 -15.13 22.51
C GLU A 389 8.05 -14.44 21.47
N ARG A 390 8.41 -14.54 20.19
CA ARG A 390 7.62 -13.97 19.09
C ARG A 390 6.35 -14.78 18.84
N LEU A 391 5.29 -14.07 18.45
CA LEU A 391 4.00 -14.63 18.07
C LEU A 391 4.15 -15.52 16.83
N PHE A 392 4.85 -15.02 15.81
CA PHE A 392 5.19 -15.75 14.59
C PHE A 392 6.69 -16.06 14.56
N PHE A 393 7.05 -17.21 14.00
CA PHE A 393 8.43 -17.71 13.99
C PHE A 393 8.72 -18.50 12.71
N ALA A 394 9.99 -18.69 12.43
CA ALA A 394 10.48 -19.53 11.34
C ALA A 394 10.61 -20.99 11.80
N MET A 395 10.05 -21.89 10.98
CA MET A 395 10.20 -23.34 11.17
C MET A 395 11.64 -23.77 10.84
N PRO A 396 12.16 -24.83 11.51
CA PRO A 396 13.41 -25.47 11.12
C PRO A 396 13.40 -25.89 9.65
N THR A 397 14.60 -25.97 9.04
CA THR A 397 14.77 -26.45 7.67
C THR A 397 14.25 -27.89 7.54
N SER A 398 13.72 -28.27 6.37
CA SER A 398 12.97 -29.53 6.20
C SER A 398 13.68 -30.81 6.66
N GLY A 399 15.02 -30.86 6.57
CA GLY A 399 15.82 -32.01 7.05
C GLY A 399 15.97 -32.11 8.57
N GLN A 400 15.58 -31.06 9.31
CA GLN A 400 15.70 -30.96 10.77
C GLN A 400 14.34 -30.94 11.49
N LEU A 401 13.22 -30.90 10.76
CA LEU A 401 11.87 -30.83 11.33
C LEU A 401 11.55 -31.98 12.30
N ARG A 402 12.17 -33.15 12.12
CA ARG A 402 11.95 -34.33 12.99
C ARG A 402 12.70 -34.26 14.33
N THR A 403 13.83 -33.55 14.40
CA THR A 403 14.78 -33.65 15.52
C THR A 403 15.13 -32.31 16.16
N CYS A 404 14.94 -31.20 15.46
CA CYS A 404 15.33 -29.87 15.92
C CYS A 404 14.12 -29.11 16.47
N LYS A 405 14.13 -28.82 17.78
CA LYS A 405 13.17 -27.94 18.46
C LYS A 405 13.63 -26.47 18.49
N SER A 406 14.60 -26.09 17.65
CA SER A 406 15.10 -24.71 17.57
C SER A 406 14.35 -23.94 16.48
N PHE A 407 13.58 -22.94 16.89
CA PHE A 407 12.80 -22.08 16.01
C PHE A 407 13.51 -20.73 15.87
N GLY A 408 13.57 -20.22 14.64
CA GLY A 408 14.22 -18.94 14.35
C GLY A 408 13.24 -17.78 14.32
N ASP A 409 13.76 -16.56 14.31
CA ASP A 409 12.93 -15.37 14.07
C ASP A 409 12.36 -15.38 12.64
N LEU A 410 11.11 -14.97 12.51
CA LEU A 410 10.44 -14.83 11.23
C LEU A 410 11.10 -13.71 10.42
N ASN A 411 11.44 -13.98 9.16
CA ASN A 411 11.61 -12.92 8.17
C ASN A 411 10.38 -12.88 7.27
N VAL A 412 9.47 -11.95 7.52
CA VAL A 412 8.13 -11.96 6.90
C VAL A 412 8.21 -11.79 5.39
N THR A 413 9.16 -11.01 4.89
CA THR A 413 9.35 -10.85 3.43
C THR A 413 9.67 -12.21 2.81
N SER A 414 10.73 -12.88 3.27
CA SER A 414 11.11 -14.20 2.75
C SER A 414 10.02 -15.26 2.94
N SER A 415 9.26 -15.17 4.03
CA SER A 415 8.15 -16.09 4.30
C SER A 415 7.01 -15.92 3.31
N LEU A 416 6.66 -14.68 2.93
CA LEU A 416 5.70 -14.41 1.85
C LEU A 416 6.20 -14.96 0.51
N GLU A 417 7.49 -14.80 0.20
CA GLU A 417 8.06 -15.30 -1.06
C GLU A 417 7.98 -16.83 -1.14
N LYS A 418 8.47 -17.53 -0.11
CA LYS A 418 8.44 -18.99 -0.03
C LYS A 418 7.03 -19.56 0.03
N PHE A 419 6.11 -18.84 0.67
CA PHE A 419 4.70 -19.24 0.69
C PHE A 419 4.08 -19.12 -0.70
N TYR A 420 4.31 -17.99 -1.39
CA TYR A 420 3.83 -17.80 -2.76
C TYR A 420 4.37 -18.87 -3.72
N GLU A 421 5.67 -19.16 -3.66
CA GLU A 421 6.32 -20.22 -4.46
C GLU A 421 5.67 -21.59 -4.26
N PHE A 422 5.13 -21.87 -3.06
CA PHE A 422 4.45 -23.13 -2.76
C PHE A 422 3.01 -23.16 -3.26
N ILE A 423 2.25 -22.07 -3.08
CA ILE A 423 0.83 -22.04 -3.44
C ILE A 423 0.62 -21.83 -4.95
N SER A 424 1.54 -21.15 -5.62
CA SER A 424 1.46 -20.86 -7.06
C SER A 424 1.53 -22.15 -7.87
N GLY A 425 0.54 -22.37 -8.73
CA GLY A 425 0.38 -23.61 -9.49
C GLY A 425 -0.13 -24.78 -8.65
N VAL A 426 -0.55 -24.57 -7.40
CA VAL A 426 -1.18 -25.63 -6.57
C VAL A 426 -2.52 -25.15 -6.03
N PHE A 427 -2.53 -24.08 -5.25
CA PHE A 427 -3.75 -23.47 -4.70
C PHE A 427 -4.13 -22.17 -5.42
N LEU A 428 -3.26 -21.67 -6.29
CA LEU A 428 -3.47 -20.43 -6.99
C LEU A 428 -3.02 -20.60 -8.45
N ASP A 429 -3.78 -20.05 -9.38
CA ASP A 429 -3.40 -20.01 -10.79
C ASP A 429 -2.00 -19.38 -10.93
N PRO A 430 -1.05 -20.03 -11.64
CA PRO A 430 0.33 -19.55 -11.77
C PRO A 430 0.46 -18.20 -12.49
N THR A 431 -0.58 -17.74 -13.19
CA THR A 431 -0.63 -16.42 -13.82
C THR A 431 -0.89 -15.30 -12.82
N VAL A 432 -1.43 -15.60 -11.63
CA VAL A 432 -1.76 -14.59 -10.61
C VAL A 432 -0.47 -14.11 -9.95
N PRO A 433 -0.11 -12.81 -10.04
CA PRO A 433 1.19 -12.33 -9.60
C PRO A 433 1.30 -12.21 -8.09
N ARG A 434 2.49 -12.44 -7.53
CA ARG A 434 2.74 -12.29 -6.09
C ARG A 434 2.36 -10.92 -5.53
N LEU A 435 1.66 -10.91 -4.39
CA LEU A 435 1.45 -9.70 -3.59
C LEU A 435 2.69 -9.37 -2.75
N SER A 436 3.22 -8.16 -2.93
CA SER A 436 4.31 -7.66 -2.08
C SER A 436 3.78 -7.08 -0.77
N THR A 437 4.63 -7.03 0.26
CA THR A 437 4.29 -6.43 1.56
C THR A 437 3.78 -4.98 1.43
N ARG A 438 4.32 -4.22 0.46
CA ARG A 438 3.86 -2.86 0.15
C ARG A 438 2.49 -2.84 -0.51
N LYS A 439 2.21 -3.75 -1.44
CA LYS A 439 0.90 -3.84 -2.12
C LYS A 439 -0.21 -4.19 -1.12
N ILE A 440 0.04 -5.15 -0.23
CA ILE A 440 -0.91 -5.54 0.85
C ILE A 440 -1.24 -4.33 1.72
N ARG A 441 -0.21 -3.64 2.21
CA ARG A 441 -0.39 -2.47 3.07
C ARG A 441 -1.08 -1.30 2.34
N LYS A 442 -0.78 -1.10 1.06
CA LYS A 442 -1.44 -0.07 0.24
C LYS A 442 -2.91 -0.38 0.05
N HIS A 443 -3.24 -1.62 -0.31
CA HIS A 443 -4.62 -2.06 -0.44
C HIS A 443 -5.42 -1.83 0.85
N LYS A 444 -4.89 -2.20 2.03
CA LYS A 444 -5.58 -1.90 3.31
C LYS A 444 -5.88 -0.40 3.47
N SER A 445 -4.93 0.47 3.10
CA SER A 445 -5.17 1.92 3.16
C SER A 445 -6.27 2.35 2.19
N THR A 446 -6.26 1.84 0.97
CA THR A 446 -7.27 2.13 -0.06
C THR A 446 -8.66 1.66 0.36
N GLU A 447 -8.78 0.48 0.97
CA GLU A 447 -10.03 -0.03 1.54
C GLU A 447 -10.57 0.91 2.63
N MET A 448 -9.71 1.40 3.53
CA MET A 448 -10.12 2.34 4.56
C MET A 448 -10.57 3.70 4.01
N HIS A 449 -9.90 4.19 2.95
CA HIS A 449 -10.32 5.40 2.24
C HIS A 449 -11.65 5.19 1.50
N SER A 450 -11.85 4.02 0.89
CA SER A 450 -13.10 3.64 0.21
C SER A 450 -14.26 3.54 1.20
N ALA A 451 -13.98 3.14 2.44
CA ALA A 451 -14.92 3.19 3.57
C ALA A 451 -15.12 4.61 4.13
N ARG A 452 -14.63 5.66 3.44
CA ARG A 452 -14.76 7.08 3.80
C ARG A 452 -14.17 7.45 5.17
N LEU A 453 -13.18 6.70 5.64
CA LEU A 453 -12.43 7.07 6.85
C LEU A 453 -11.51 8.26 6.56
N SER A 454 -11.38 9.17 7.53
CA SER A 454 -10.54 10.36 7.36
C SER A 454 -9.06 9.98 7.16
N PRO A 455 -8.29 10.75 6.37
CA PRO A 455 -6.86 10.49 6.17
C PRO A 455 -6.05 10.40 7.46
N SER A 456 -6.43 11.13 8.51
CA SER A 456 -5.83 11.09 9.83
C SER A 456 -6.08 9.76 10.55
N THR A 457 -7.31 9.23 10.51
CA THR A 457 -7.66 7.91 11.07
C THR A 457 -6.93 6.79 10.36
N VAL A 458 -6.84 6.82 9.03
CA VAL A 458 -6.07 5.84 8.24
C VAL A 458 -4.59 5.89 8.60
N ALA A 459 -4.02 7.09 8.70
CA ALA A 459 -2.63 7.31 9.08
C ALA A 459 -2.31 6.78 10.49
N ALA A 460 -3.22 7.02 11.45
CA ALA A 460 -3.12 6.49 12.80
C ALA A 460 -3.17 4.95 12.80
N SER A 461 -4.13 4.34 12.10
CA SER A 461 -4.25 2.87 12.03
C SER A 461 -3.02 2.19 11.42
N LEU A 462 -2.35 2.84 10.48
CA LEU A 462 -1.15 2.30 9.84
C LEU A 462 0.15 2.83 10.46
N ASN A 463 0.11 3.65 11.50
CA ASN A 463 1.28 4.20 12.17
C ASN A 463 2.23 5.00 11.23
N HIS A 464 1.67 5.83 10.34
CA HIS A 464 2.41 6.83 9.56
C HIS A 464 1.81 8.23 9.72
N THR A 465 2.47 9.25 9.16
CA THR A 465 1.93 10.61 9.15
C THR A 465 0.84 10.74 8.08
N GLU A 466 -0.03 11.73 8.24
CA GLU A 466 -1.08 12.04 7.27
C GLU A 466 -0.51 12.44 5.91
N ALA A 467 0.57 13.23 5.90
CA ALA A 467 1.28 13.57 4.66
C ALA A 467 1.79 12.33 3.89
N VAL A 468 2.25 11.28 4.61
CA VAL A 468 2.65 10.01 3.99
C VAL A 468 1.43 9.23 3.48
N ASN A 469 0.29 9.32 4.17
CA ASN A 469 -0.96 8.73 3.72
C ASN A 469 -1.37 9.30 2.35
N LEU A 470 -1.52 10.62 2.30
CA LEU A 470 -2.00 11.35 1.11
C LEU A 470 -1.06 11.15 -0.07
N SER A 471 0.25 11.19 0.15
CA SER A 471 1.24 11.12 -0.92
C SER A 471 1.54 9.71 -1.46
N THR A 472 1.19 8.64 -0.73
CA THR A 472 1.61 7.27 -1.06
C THR A 472 0.47 6.27 -1.08
N TYR A 473 -0.60 6.51 -0.32
CA TYR A 473 -1.63 5.53 0.00
C TYR A 473 -3.07 5.99 -0.30
N ALA A 474 -3.27 7.27 -0.64
CA ALA A 474 -4.58 7.83 -1.01
C ALA A 474 -4.86 7.83 -2.53
N GLU A 475 -4.01 7.17 -3.32
CA GLU A 475 -4.29 6.99 -4.76
C GLU A 475 -5.48 6.04 -4.95
N ALA A 476 -6.54 6.53 -5.58
CA ALA A 476 -7.68 5.73 -6.02
C ALA A 476 -7.24 4.65 -7.03
N THR A 477 -7.90 3.50 -7.01
CA THR A 477 -7.65 2.46 -8.02
C THR A 477 -8.20 2.88 -9.39
N PRO A 478 -7.69 2.35 -10.51
CA PRO A 478 -8.26 2.63 -11.83
C PRO A 478 -9.76 2.33 -11.92
N GLU A 479 -10.22 1.25 -11.27
CA GLU A 479 -11.63 0.86 -11.23
C GLU A 479 -12.46 1.90 -10.45
N GLN A 480 -11.93 2.40 -9.33
CA GLN A 480 -12.57 3.45 -8.54
C GLN A 480 -12.62 4.77 -9.32
N GLN A 481 -11.52 5.16 -9.96
CA GLN A 481 -11.49 6.35 -10.83
C GLN A 481 -12.52 6.23 -11.95
N GLN A 482 -12.59 5.08 -12.63
CA GLN A 482 -13.58 4.83 -13.67
C GLN A 482 -15.01 4.96 -13.13
N SER A 483 -15.31 4.36 -11.99
CA SER A 483 -16.63 4.46 -11.35
C SER A 483 -16.98 5.90 -10.98
N GLU A 484 -16.06 6.63 -10.34
CA GLU A 484 -16.25 8.01 -9.89
C GLU A 484 -16.43 8.96 -11.09
N PHE A 485 -15.60 8.83 -12.14
CA PHE A 485 -15.77 9.60 -13.36
C PHE A 485 -17.08 9.27 -14.08
N SER A 486 -17.48 8.00 -14.12
CA SER A 486 -18.74 7.60 -14.76
C SER A 486 -19.92 8.28 -14.08
N LEU A 487 -19.99 8.23 -12.74
CA LEU A 487 -21.01 8.91 -11.95
C LEU A 487 -21.01 10.43 -12.17
N PHE A 488 -19.83 11.05 -12.20
CA PHE A 488 -19.69 12.48 -12.48
C PHE A 488 -20.23 12.85 -13.87
N TRP A 489 -19.85 12.09 -14.90
CA TRP A 489 -20.31 12.35 -16.27
C TRP A 489 -21.79 12.03 -16.47
N ASP A 490 -22.34 11.05 -15.77
CA ASP A 490 -23.79 10.78 -15.74
C ASP A 490 -24.53 11.97 -15.12
N ALA A 491 -24.04 12.50 -14.00
CA ALA A 491 -24.61 13.70 -13.38
C ALA A 491 -24.54 14.91 -14.31
N ILE A 492 -23.43 15.12 -15.03
CA ILE A 492 -23.31 16.19 -16.03
C ILE A 492 -24.29 15.98 -17.19
N ARG A 493 -24.39 14.76 -17.73
CA ARG A 493 -25.33 14.44 -18.82
C ARG A 493 -26.76 14.71 -18.39
N HIS A 494 -27.12 14.31 -17.19
CA HIS A 494 -28.44 14.55 -16.63
C HIS A 494 -28.71 16.06 -16.46
N ALA A 495 -27.77 16.81 -15.87
CA ALA A 495 -27.89 18.27 -15.74
C ALA A 495 -28.02 18.96 -17.11
N ALA A 496 -27.23 18.55 -18.10
CA ALA A 496 -27.30 19.08 -19.47
C ALA A 496 -28.63 18.73 -20.16
N HIS A 497 -29.17 17.53 -19.93
CA HIS A 497 -30.48 17.12 -20.42
C HIS A 497 -31.58 18.02 -19.85
N VAL A 498 -31.59 18.22 -18.53
CA VAL A 498 -32.56 19.09 -17.84
C VAL A 498 -32.51 20.53 -18.37
N VAL A 499 -31.31 21.09 -18.59
CA VAL A 499 -31.15 22.44 -19.18
C VAL A 499 -31.66 22.50 -20.62
N ARG A 500 -31.42 21.45 -21.42
CA ARG A 500 -31.85 21.37 -22.82
C ARG A 500 -33.36 21.19 -22.96
N GLU A 501 -33.99 20.44 -22.07
CA GLU A 501 -35.44 20.27 -22.06
C GLU A 501 -36.16 21.56 -21.65
N ARG A 502 -35.65 22.24 -20.61
CA ARG A 502 -36.19 23.52 -20.12
C ARG A 502 -36.05 24.66 -21.13
N SER A 503 -35.06 24.63 -22.01
CA SER A 503 -34.91 25.63 -23.09
C SER A 503 -35.82 25.37 -24.30
N ARG A 504 -36.44 24.19 -24.41
CA ARG A 504 -37.34 23.81 -25.52
C ARG A 504 -38.84 23.96 -25.20
N LYS A 505 -39.23 23.93 -23.93
CA LYS A 505 -40.64 24.13 -23.53
C LYS A 505 -40.92 25.63 -23.33
N ALA A 506 -41.75 26.21 -24.19
CA ALA A 506 -42.35 27.51 -23.94
C ALA A 506 -43.27 27.41 -22.71
N VAL A 507 -43.14 28.37 -21.79
CA VAL A 507 -43.80 28.41 -20.47
C VAL A 507 -45.31 28.19 -20.61
N ALA A 508 -45.76 26.97 -20.33
CA ALA A 508 -47.16 26.69 -20.04
C ALA A 508 -47.44 27.11 -18.59
N SER A 509 -48.67 27.57 -18.34
CA SER A 509 -49.18 28.16 -17.09
C SER A 509 -48.56 27.60 -15.81
N SER A 510 -47.78 28.42 -15.09
CA SER A 510 -47.24 28.05 -13.78
C SER A 510 -48.14 28.52 -12.64
N VAL A 511 -48.22 27.74 -11.57
CA VAL A 511 -49.02 28.04 -10.37
C VAL A 511 -48.10 28.54 -9.25
N ALA A 512 -48.45 29.66 -8.61
CA ALA A 512 -47.71 30.20 -7.47
C ALA A 512 -47.80 29.28 -6.24
N ILE A 513 -46.67 28.99 -5.61
CA ILE A 513 -46.54 28.17 -4.39
C ILE A 513 -45.74 28.93 -3.31
N ALA A 514 -45.68 28.40 -2.09
CA ALA A 514 -45.07 29.07 -0.93
C ALA A 514 -43.58 29.41 -1.06
N ALA A 515 -42.86 28.71 -1.95
CA ALA A 515 -41.43 28.87 -2.17
C ALA A 515 -41.07 29.22 -3.63
N GLY A 516 -42.04 29.59 -4.49
CA GLY A 516 -41.80 29.86 -5.92
C GLY A 516 -43.03 29.60 -6.78
N HIS A 517 -42.85 28.85 -7.87
CA HIS A 517 -43.89 28.41 -8.80
C HIS A 517 -43.81 26.90 -9.11
N CYS A 518 -44.87 26.33 -9.70
CA CYS A 518 -44.93 24.94 -10.12
C CYS A 518 -45.55 24.79 -11.52
N GLU A 519 -45.00 23.90 -12.35
CA GLU A 519 -45.48 23.61 -13.71
C GLU A 519 -46.68 22.63 -13.75
N ASP A 520 -46.75 21.67 -12.81
CA ASP A 520 -47.82 20.66 -12.75
C ASP A 520 -48.19 20.35 -11.28
N PHE A 521 -49.01 21.25 -10.72
CA PHE A 521 -49.39 21.21 -9.30
C PHE A 521 -50.14 19.91 -8.95
N ASN A 522 -49.86 19.33 -7.77
CA ASN A 522 -50.33 18.01 -7.29
C ASN A 522 -49.75 16.77 -8.00
N LYS A 523 -48.73 16.91 -8.85
CA LYS A 523 -47.96 15.77 -9.39
C LYS A 523 -46.48 15.85 -8.98
N PRO A 524 -46.11 15.41 -7.76
CA PRO A 524 -44.71 15.43 -7.35
C PRO A 524 -43.91 14.35 -8.08
N THR A 525 -42.85 14.75 -8.77
CA THR A 525 -41.87 13.85 -9.40
C THR A 525 -40.50 14.14 -8.81
N SER A 526 -39.80 13.11 -8.34
CA SER A 526 -38.46 13.30 -7.76
C SER A 526 -37.46 13.70 -8.83
N ALA A 527 -36.68 14.74 -8.54
CA ALA A 527 -35.57 15.16 -9.40
C ALA A 527 -34.36 14.20 -9.34
N THR A 528 -34.37 13.22 -8.42
CA THR A 528 -33.28 12.25 -8.23
C THR A 528 -33.80 10.91 -7.72
N ASP A 529 -33.29 9.78 -8.24
CA ASP A 529 -33.69 8.42 -7.85
C ASP A 529 -33.01 7.89 -6.55
N VAL A 530 -32.35 8.74 -5.75
CA VAL A 530 -31.52 8.30 -4.62
C VAL A 530 -31.93 8.96 -3.30
N GLY A 531 -32.52 8.17 -2.41
CA GLY A 531 -32.63 8.34 -0.95
C GLY A 531 -32.60 9.76 -0.40
N LEU A 532 -33.60 10.58 -0.74
CA LEU A 532 -33.73 11.94 -0.22
C LEU A 532 -34.23 11.92 1.23
N ILE A 533 -33.68 12.80 2.08
CA ILE A 533 -34.20 13.00 3.44
C ILE A 533 -35.57 13.69 3.40
N ILE A 534 -35.79 14.55 2.39
CA ILE A 534 -37.06 15.23 2.12
C ILE A 534 -37.63 14.72 0.80
N GLU A 535 -38.68 13.91 0.87
CA GLU A 535 -39.39 13.41 -0.30
C GLU A 535 -40.26 14.52 -0.95
N PRO A 536 -40.28 14.62 -2.30
CA PRO A 536 -41.12 15.57 -3.02
C PRO A 536 -42.61 15.39 -2.66
N ASN A 537 -43.21 16.44 -2.11
CA ASN A 537 -44.61 16.40 -1.68
C ASN A 537 -45.24 17.79 -1.82
N CYS A 538 -46.24 17.94 -2.70
CA CYS A 538 -46.93 19.22 -2.92
C CYS A 538 -47.70 19.73 -1.69
N ARG A 539 -47.93 18.89 -0.67
CA ARG A 539 -48.58 19.27 0.60
C ARG A 539 -47.59 19.84 1.63
N THR A 540 -46.29 19.57 1.48
CA THR A 540 -45.26 20.14 2.36
C THR A 540 -44.76 21.44 1.76
N GLN A 541 -44.50 22.45 2.61
CA GLN A 541 -44.18 23.80 2.13
C GLN A 541 -42.80 23.90 1.44
N TYR A 542 -41.93 22.91 1.66
CA TYR A 542 -40.55 22.87 1.17
C TYR A 542 -40.23 21.63 0.32
N GLY A 543 -41.12 20.63 0.25
CA GLY A 543 -40.90 19.42 -0.55
C GLY A 543 -40.82 19.70 -2.05
N CYS A 544 -41.42 20.79 -2.53
CA CYS A 544 -41.31 21.21 -3.93
C CYS A 544 -39.86 21.49 -4.37
N LEU A 545 -38.94 21.88 -3.48
CA LEU A 545 -37.55 22.20 -3.85
C LEU A 545 -36.74 21.01 -4.41
N TYR A 546 -37.26 19.80 -4.20
CA TYR A 546 -36.70 18.52 -4.65
C TYR A 546 -37.52 17.90 -5.80
N CYS A 547 -38.52 18.61 -6.31
CA CYS A 547 -39.39 18.18 -7.39
C CYS A 547 -38.88 18.67 -8.76
N GLU A 548 -39.06 17.86 -9.81
CA GLU A 548 -38.75 18.28 -11.19
C GLU A 548 -39.62 19.45 -11.68
N ASN A 549 -40.88 19.49 -11.21
CA ASN A 549 -41.90 20.46 -11.60
C ASN A 549 -41.78 21.80 -10.86
N TYR A 550 -40.71 22.01 -10.08
CA TYR A 550 -40.47 23.25 -9.35
C TYR A 550 -39.80 24.32 -10.21
N LEU A 551 -40.38 25.53 -10.17
CA LEU A 551 -39.92 26.71 -10.88
C LEU A 551 -39.66 27.83 -9.88
N CYS A 552 -38.59 28.58 -10.10
CA CYS A 552 -38.27 29.78 -9.33
C CYS A 552 -37.80 30.85 -10.30
N HIS A 553 -38.57 31.93 -10.42
CA HIS A 553 -38.21 33.07 -11.24
C HIS A 553 -37.17 33.94 -10.52
N GLY A 554 -36.33 34.63 -11.28
CA GLY A 554 -35.33 35.57 -10.73
C GLY A 554 -35.92 36.94 -10.38
N ASP A 555 -37.24 37.01 -10.15
CA ASP A 555 -37.94 38.25 -9.80
C ASP A 555 -37.96 38.49 -8.29
N GLU A 556 -38.38 39.68 -7.89
CA GLU A 556 -38.45 40.05 -6.46
C GLU A 556 -39.42 39.15 -5.69
N GLU A 557 -40.49 38.65 -6.33
CA GLU A 557 -41.54 37.87 -5.67
C GLU A 557 -41.05 36.47 -5.25
N ASP A 558 -40.48 35.71 -6.18
CA ASP A 558 -40.00 34.36 -5.89
C ASP A 558 -38.75 34.36 -5.02
N LEU A 559 -37.88 35.36 -5.20
CA LEU A 559 -36.75 35.59 -4.30
C LEU A 559 -37.24 35.92 -2.88
N HIS A 560 -38.30 36.73 -2.73
CA HIS A 560 -38.85 37.06 -1.41
C HIS A 560 -39.45 35.82 -0.74
N LYS A 561 -40.13 34.95 -1.48
CA LYS A 561 -40.67 33.68 -0.97
C LYS A 561 -39.56 32.74 -0.48
N ILE A 562 -38.52 32.50 -1.29
CA ILE A 562 -37.48 31.50 -0.97
C ILE A 562 -36.56 31.99 0.16
N LEU A 563 -36.24 33.29 0.20
CA LEU A 563 -35.44 33.87 1.28
C LEU A 563 -36.24 33.95 2.58
N SER A 564 -37.56 34.20 2.52
CA SER A 564 -38.43 34.12 3.70
C SER A 564 -38.47 32.71 4.30
N LEU A 565 -38.52 31.67 3.45
CA LEU A 565 -38.38 30.28 3.89
C LEU A 565 -37.02 30.06 4.58
N GLN A 566 -35.92 30.55 3.99
CA GLN A 566 -34.59 30.42 4.57
C GLN A 566 -34.47 31.08 5.95
N TYR A 567 -35.09 32.25 6.12
CA TYR A 567 -35.18 32.93 7.41
C TYR A 567 -35.85 32.04 8.46
N VAL A 568 -37.04 31.52 8.15
CA VAL A 568 -37.81 30.64 9.07
C VAL A 568 -37.04 29.36 9.39
N VAL A 569 -36.40 28.74 8.39
CA VAL A 569 -35.57 27.55 8.57
C VAL A 569 -34.41 27.83 9.53
N ASN A 570 -33.72 28.96 9.35
CA ASN A 570 -32.62 29.34 10.22
C ASN A 570 -33.08 29.67 11.65
N ALA A 571 -34.25 30.28 11.81
CA ALA A 571 -34.84 30.54 13.12
C ALA A 571 -35.18 29.23 13.86
N VAL A 572 -35.85 28.28 13.19
CA VAL A 572 -36.17 26.96 13.76
C VAL A 572 -34.91 26.16 14.12
N ARG A 573 -33.88 26.20 13.27
CA ARG A 573 -32.60 25.51 13.54
C ARG A 573 -31.89 26.03 14.80
N LYS A 574 -31.96 27.34 15.06
CA LYS A 574 -31.31 27.96 16.22
C LYS A 574 -32.02 27.67 17.54
N SER A 575 -33.31 27.36 17.50
CA SER A 575 -34.18 27.29 18.69
C SER A 575 -34.70 25.88 19.02
N ALA A 576 -34.43 24.87 18.19
CA ALA A 576 -34.97 23.52 18.39
C ALA A 576 -34.30 22.73 19.53
N PRO A 577 -35.09 22.07 20.42
CA PRO A 577 -34.57 21.26 21.53
C PRO A 577 -33.97 19.91 21.09
N ASP A 578 -34.44 19.32 19.97
CA ASP A 578 -33.80 18.17 19.32
C ASP A 578 -32.86 18.66 18.22
N ALA A 579 -31.64 19.03 18.63
CA ALA A 579 -30.62 19.56 17.73
C ALA A 579 -30.20 18.54 16.65
N ALA A 580 -30.24 17.23 16.92
CA ALA A 580 -29.73 16.23 15.99
C ALA A 580 -30.68 15.97 14.82
N HIS A 581 -31.98 15.78 15.09
CA HIS A 581 -32.98 15.57 14.04
C HIS A 581 -33.25 16.85 13.23
N THR A 582 -33.33 18.00 13.91
CA THR A 582 -33.53 19.31 13.27
C THR A 582 -32.34 19.69 12.41
N GLU A 583 -31.11 19.48 12.88
CA GLU A 583 -29.92 19.79 12.10
C GLU A 583 -29.76 18.86 10.90
N ALA A 584 -30.14 17.58 10.99
CA ALA A 584 -30.10 16.67 9.84
C ALA A 584 -31.07 17.11 8.72
N LEU A 585 -32.31 17.49 9.06
CA LEU A 585 -33.35 17.84 8.09
C LEU A 585 -33.17 19.26 7.51
N PHE A 586 -32.99 20.26 8.37
CA PHE A 586 -33.04 21.66 7.96
C PHE A 586 -31.70 22.19 7.42
N LYS A 587 -30.58 21.52 7.71
CA LYS A 587 -29.29 21.86 7.11
C LYS A 587 -29.29 21.59 5.60
N GLU A 588 -29.78 20.43 5.18
CA GLU A 588 -29.86 20.10 3.75
C GLU A 588 -30.79 21.06 3.01
N LEU A 589 -31.92 21.40 3.63
CA LEU A 589 -32.85 22.40 3.10
C LEU A 589 -32.21 23.78 2.94
N SER A 590 -31.43 24.23 3.93
CA SER A 590 -30.70 25.51 3.86
C SER A 590 -29.70 25.53 2.71
N ILE A 591 -28.89 24.47 2.57
CA ILE A 591 -27.90 24.33 1.49
C ILE A 591 -28.60 24.35 0.12
N ARG A 592 -29.75 23.67 0.00
CA ARG A 592 -30.52 23.64 -1.24
C ARG A 592 -31.05 25.02 -1.63
N ILE A 593 -31.51 25.82 -0.67
CA ILE A 593 -31.99 27.19 -0.92
C ILE A 593 -30.83 28.08 -1.38
N GLU A 594 -29.68 28.03 -0.70
CA GLU A 594 -28.47 28.77 -1.10
C GLU A 594 -28.05 28.44 -2.53
N PHE A 595 -28.02 27.15 -2.88
CA PHE A 595 -27.71 26.70 -4.24
C PHE A 595 -28.66 27.30 -5.28
N ILE A 596 -29.98 27.36 -5.00
CA ILE A 596 -30.97 27.94 -5.93
C ILE A 596 -30.74 29.45 -6.08
N VAL A 597 -30.51 30.17 -4.97
CA VAL A 597 -30.30 31.62 -4.96
C VAL A 597 -29.00 32.01 -5.67
N ASP A 598 -27.92 31.26 -5.45
CA ASP A 598 -26.63 31.49 -6.10
C ASP A 598 -26.74 31.22 -7.61
N ALA A 599 -27.37 30.11 -8.00
CA ALA A 599 -27.61 29.79 -9.41
C ALA A 599 -28.50 30.84 -10.13
N LEU A 600 -29.40 31.52 -9.42
CA LEU A 600 -30.18 32.64 -9.97
C LEU A 600 -29.33 33.91 -10.08
N SER A 601 -28.50 34.19 -9.08
CA SER A 601 -27.62 35.37 -9.03
C SER A 601 -26.58 35.37 -10.16
N GLU A 602 -26.12 34.20 -10.59
CA GLU A 602 -25.16 34.05 -11.69
C GLU A 602 -25.76 34.33 -13.08
N ARG A 603 -27.09 34.36 -13.22
CA ARG A 603 -27.75 34.53 -14.54
C ARG A 603 -27.63 35.94 -15.10
N SER A 604 -27.65 36.97 -14.26
CA SER A 604 -27.50 38.36 -14.69
C SER A 604 -27.14 39.30 -13.54
N SER A 605 -26.49 40.41 -13.86
CA SER A 605 -26.19 41.47 -12.89
C SER A 605 -27.44 42.09 -12.27
N SER A 606 -28.54 42.19 -13.02
CA SER A 606 -29.82 42.70 -12.53
C SER A 606 -30.44 41.79 -11.48
N VAL A 607 -30.45 40.47 -11.71
CA VAL A 607 -30.98 39.51 -10.73
C VAL A 607 -30.11 39.50 -9.47
N LYS A 608 -28.78 39.60 -9.60
CA LYS A 608 -27.88 39.69 -8.46
C LYS A 608 -28.19 40.89 -7.55
N GLN A 609 -28.42 42.07 -8.13
CA GLN A 609 -28.83 43.26 -7.37
C GLN A 609 -30.17 43.06 -6.66
N THR A 610 -31.14 42.42 -7.33
CA THR A 610 -32.42 42.08 -6.71
C THR A 610 -32.25 41.09 -5.55
N VAL A 611 -31.39 40.08 -5.68
CA VAL A 611 -31.07 39.14 -4.60
C VAL A 611 -30.49 39.86 -3.38
N GLU A 612 -29.51 40.75 -3.59
CA GLU A 612 -28.91 41.55 -2.51
C GLU A 612 -29.94 42.43 -1.80
N LYS A 613 -30.79 43.12 -2.58
CA LYS A 613 -31.91 43.93 -2.06
C LYS A 613 -32.88 43.10 -1.22
N VAL A 614 -33.31 41.93 -1.72
CA VAL A 614 -34.28 41.08 -1.01
C VAL A 614 -33.64 40.39 0.20
N LYS A 615 -32.34 40.07 0.16
CA LYS A 615 -31.61 39.57 1.33
C LYS A 615 -31.61 40.60 2.46
N ALA A 616 -31.30 41.87 2.19
CA ALA A 616 -31.38 42.93 3.18
C ALA A 616 -32.82 43.06 3.73
N LYS A 617 -33.82 43.05 2.84
CA LYS A 617 -35.24 43.08 3.20
C LYS A 617 -35.67 41.98 4.18
N VAL A 618 -35.25 40.75 3.92
CA VAL A 618 -35.65 39.59 4.73
C VAL A 618 -34.81 39.44 6.00
N PHE A 619 -33.49 39.52 5.91
CA PHE A 619 -32.60 39.17 7.03
C PHE A 619 -32.21 40.36 7.91
N GLU A 620 -32.19 41.58 7.38
CA GLU A 620 -31.87 42.79 8.16
C GLU A 620 -33.14 43.48 8.66
N TYR A 621 -34.16 43.64 7.81
CA TYR A 621 -35.42 44.30 8.17
C TYR A 621 -36.51 43.34 8.66
N GLY A 622 -36.31 42.02 8.55
CA GLY A 622 -37.26 41.01 9.04
C GLY A 622 -38.58 40.96 8.25
N GLU A 623 -38.63 41.52 7.05
CA GLU A 623 -39.86 41.56 6.26
C GLU A 623 -40.07 40.23 5.51
N LEU A 624 -40.86 39.31 6.07
CA LEU A 624 -41.22 38.06 5.42
C LEU A 624 -42.45 38.20 4.52
N THR A 625 -42.66 37.23 3.62
CA THR A 625 -43.96 37.14 2.94
C THR A 625 -45.06 36.82 3.96
N LYS A 626 -46.29 37.31 3.74
CA LYS A 626 -47.44 37.07 4.63
C LYS A 626 -47.63 35.60 5.00
N PHE A 627 -47.33 34.69 4.08
CA PHE A 627 -47.38 33.25 4.34
C PHE A 627 -46.36 32.80 5.38
N TRP A 628 -45.09 33.19 5.22
CA TRP A 628 -44.00 32.80 6.12
C TRP A 628 -44.04 33.54 7.46
N GLU A 629 -44.52 34.77 7.47
CA GLU A 629 -44.82 35.54 8.69
C GLU A 629 -45.84 34.80 9.58
N VAL A 630 -46.98 34.40 9.01
CA VAL A 630 -48.01 33.63 9.73
C VAL A 630 -47.48 32.28 10.20
N ARG A 631 -46.56 31.67 9.44
CA ARG A 631 -45.95 30.39 9.81
C ARG A 631 -44.95 30.54 10.95
N LEU A 632 -44.10 31.56 10.91
CA LEU A 632 -43.17 31.90 11.98
C LEU A 632 -43.93 32.17 13.28
N GLY A 633 -45.00 32.97 13.24
CA GLY A 633 -45.85 33.24 14.40
C GLY A 633 -46.57 31.99 14.97
N ARG A 634 -46.76 30.93 14.18
CA ARG A 634 -47.22 29.63 14.71
C ARG A 634 -46.11 28.90 15.46
N TYR A 635 -44.88 28.94 14.95
CA TYR A 635 -43.72 28.37 15.66
C TYR A 635 -43.46 29.10 16.98
N GLU A 636 -43.61 30.43 17.02
CA GLU A 636 -43.53 31.23 18.25
C GLU A 636 -44.61 30.85 19.26
N LYS A 637 -45.88 30.76 18.84
CA LYS A 637 -46.98 30.33 19.72
C LYS A 637 -46.83 28.91 20.26
N MET A 638 -46.12 28.05 19.54
CA MET A 638 -45.79 26.69 19.95
C MET A 638 -44.51 26.60 20.80
N GLY A 639 -43.81 27.73 21.04
CA GLY A 639 -42.55 27.78 21.78
C GLY A 639 -41.36 27.15 21.07
N ILE A 640 -41.42 27.03 19.73
CA ILE A 640 -40.35 26.43 18.91
C ILE A 640 -39.28 27.47 18.53
N VAL A 641 -39.67 28.74 18.41
CA VAL A 641 -38.80 29.89 18.13
C VAL A 641 -39.15 30.99 19.14
N PHE A 642 -38.16 31.77 19.58
CA PHE A 642 -38.31 32.83 20.60
C PHE A 642 -38.12 34.22 20.01
#